data_AF-A0AAW0P1U8-F1
#
_entry.id   AF-A0AAW0P1U8-F1
#
_cell.length_a   1.000
_cell.length_b   1.000
_cell.length_c   1.000
_cell.angle_alpha   90.00
_cell.angle_beta   90.00
_cell.angle_gamma   90.00
#
_symmetry.space_group_name_H-M   'P 1'
#
loop_
_entity.id
_entity.type
_entity.pdbx_description
1 polymer ?
#
loop_
_entity_poly.entity_id
_entity_poly.type
_entity_poly.pdbx_seq_one_letter_code
_entity_poly.pdbx_strand_id
1 'polypeptide(L)'
;MRFRLLRRNLLVLLGVTFVIATLLLSTRVLMVSENDTTEANSVEQRQIFASGEVVKFNFDSLPELTKSVYNANYRQCVLNAERFPGEPQLVLVVQVHNRPEYLKLLIDSLQKAAEVHSFLLIFSHDYFSEEINSIVQGITFCKVLQIYFPFSTQLYPNEFPGQDPNDCPRDISKDKAVKTGCLNAEHPDSYGHYREAFITQTKHHWWWKLHFVWERVHLMQGYSGFVVFLEEDNYLLPDFYKFYKSMVEFRQRSCPDCDMLALGNHNGFNDFNHKSNKVMTTGWMSTKHNIGMGISREMYYKLMGCNDAYCTYDDYNWDWTLQHLSGTCVSKPIKVLVAQGSRVMHTGDCGLHQKDNCRPEWAMQRVEENLNMAKDELFPASLTLSAAEVAEHKAHMKNGGWGDVRDHSCDKRCVRSYRMAHWFHRNPLKATAPVSFNYYGVAGSPAANKICNDLRTTRARLLDMFTDITCTPEIMKNATDAYFSLLQGFIASLDGGTQDNKMRYIQNFKWTDTLQGNTPSAQQDMVFELVSMSFNVALWYTKFASRLAGKENITEPEAKDVHRSLKVAAGIFINLKEVHIPRLITPAEKGRDLEPRVMDAYIIQCQAEAQEVTIARAIELKHKATIIAALAYETANFYQKADHTLNTLEPECSSKWRKYLQLKQHFYMAYAYCYHGQTLLAGDKCGEAIRSLQEAEKCYARAEALCKEYRQTKGPGTTAKPSEQLFFIKLGGLIKNTLEKCQRENGFIYFHKVPAEAPTLELKASYGLAEPVPFELPPLSEQCTPEVYATFDLTRGAKNDKAKPKEEEVKPVKEPDLKPQKDTGCSIS
;
A
#
# COMPACT_ATOMS: atom_id res chain seq x y z
N MET A 1 32.59 -27.21 47.66
CA MET A 1 32.48 -26.17 46.61
C MET A 1 31.18 -26.21 45.81
N ARG A 2 30.61 -27.38 45.45
CA ARG A 2 29.34 -27.47 44.66
C ARG A 2 28.09 -26.89 45.34
N PHE A 3 27.98 -26.93 46.67
CA PHE A 3 26.83 -26.37 47.41
C PHE A 3 26.77 -24.83 47.45
N ARG A 4 27.90 -24.13 47.28
CA ARG A 4 27.92 -22.64 47.27
C ARG A 4 27.47 -22.06 45.92
N LEU A 5 27.72 -22.78 44.82
CA LEU A 5 27.25 -22.37 43.48
C LEU A 5 25.73 -22.52 43.32
N LEU A 6 25.14 -23.59 43.86
CA LEU A 6 23.69 -23.81 43.84
C LEU A 6 22.92 -22.74 44.61
N ARG A 7 23.43 -22.30 45.79
CA ARG A 7 22.83 -21.19 46.54
C ARG A 7 22.91 -19.86 45.79
N ARG A 8 24.01 -19.58 45.08
CA ARG A 8 24.17 -18.34 44.33
C ARG A 8 23.23 -18.27 43.12
N ASN A 9 23.05 -19.39 42.42
CA ASN A 9 22.12 -19.46 41.29
C ASN A 9 20.65 -19.44 41.72
N LEU A 10 20.32 -20.02 42.89
CA LEU A 10 18.97 -19.95 43.46
C LEU A 10 18.61 -18.52 43.90
N LEU A 11 19.55 -17.78 44.47
CA LEU A 11 19.36 -16.38 44.85
C LEU A 11 19.17 -15.47 43.63
N VAL A 12 19.90 -15.72 42.53
CA VAL A 12 19.71 -15.00 41.27
C VAL A 12 18.35 -15.33 40.66
N LEU A 13 17.93 -16.60 40.66
CA LEU A 13 16.62 -17.00 40.14
C LEU A 13 15.46 -16.38 40.95
N LEU A 14 15.58 -16.34 42.28
CA LEU A 14 14.63 -15.68 43.18
C LEU A 14 14.60 -14.16 42.96
N GLY A 15 15.75 -13.52 42.73
CA GLY A 15 15.81 -12.10 42.37
C GLY A 15 15.11 -11.80 41.05
N VAL A 16 15.33 -12.62 40.02
CA VAL A 16 14.69 -12.46 38.70
C VAL A 16 13.17 -12.70 38.78
N THR A 17 12.73 -13.72 39.53
CA THR A 17 11.29 -13.96 39.72
C THR A 17 10.61 -12.87 40.54
N PHE A 18 11.29 -12.30 41.54
CA PHE A 18 10.77 -11.17 42.30
C PHE A 18 10.61 -9.92 41.40
N VAL A 19 11.61 -9.61 40.56
CA VAL A 19 11.53 -8.50 39.59
C VAL A 19 10.38 -8.67 38.61
N ILE A 20 10.20 -9.88 38.06
CA ILE A 20 9.10 -10.19 37.14
C ILE A 20 7.75 -10.09 37.86
N ALA A 21 7.63 -10.57 39.10
CA ALA A 21 6.39 -10.46 39.88
C ALA A 21 6.05 -9.00 40.21
N THR A 22 7.04 -8.16 40.57
CA THR A 22 6.82 -6.72 40.77
C THR A 22 6.45 -6.00 39.48
N LEU A 23 7.03 -6.39 38.33
CA LEU A 23 6.64 -5.86 37.02
C LEU A 23 5.19 -6.24 36.69
N LEU A 24 4.77 -7.48 36.93
CA LEU A 24 3.40 -7.96 36.70
C LEU A 24 2.36 -7.36 37.67
N LEU A 25 2.76 -7.06 38.91
CA LEU A 25 1.91 -6.34 39.87
C LEU A 25 1.81 -4.85 39.53
N SER A 26 2.90 -4.22 39.08
CA SER A 26 2.88 -2.81 38.65
C SER A 26 2.04 -2.59 37.39
N THR A 27 2.03 -3.54 36.45
CA THR A 27 1.17 -3.48 35.26
C THR A 27 -0.30 -3.76 35.57
N ARG A 28 -0.62 -4.55 36.61
CA ARG A 28 -2.01 -4.73 37.08
C ARG A 28 -2.56 -3.53 37.85
N VAL A 29 -1.73 -2.84 38.64
CA VAL A 29 -2.17 -1.65 39.40
C VAL A 29 -2.37 -0.42 38.49
N LEU A 30 -1.69 -0.37 37.33
CA LEU A 30 -1.92 0.65 36.30
C LEU A 30 -3.17 0.42 35.42
N MET A 31 -3.86 -0.73 35.54
CA MET A 31 -5.09 -1.04 34.79
C MET A 31 -6.39 -0.82 35.58
N VAL A 32 -6.35 -0.20 36.76
CA VAL A 32 -7.54 -0.01 37.62
C VAL A 32 -7.83 1.48 37.93
N SER A 33 -7.32 2.43 37.16
CA SER A 33 -7.66 3.86 37.33
C SER A 33 -8.04 4.58 36.02
N GLU A 34 -8.61 3.86 35.05
CA GLU A 34 -9.07 4.40 33.76
C GLU A 34 -10.61 4.57 33.72
N ASN A 35 -11.22 5.08 34.79
CA ASN A 35 -12.67 5.34 34.80
C ASN A 35 -13.08 6.81 34.94
N ASP A 36 -12.14 7.77 35.09
CA ASP A 36 -12.48 9.19 35.30
C ASP A 36 -11.97 10.16 34.20
N THR A 37 -11.27 9.70 33.16
CA THR A 37 -10.75 10.57 32.07
C THR A 37 -11.47 10.42 30.73
N THR A 38 -12.39 9.45 30.61
CA THR A 38 -13.15 9.17 29.38
C THR A 38 -14.32 10.13 29.17
N GLU A 39 -14.81 10.79 30.22
CA GLU A 39 -15.92 11.75 30.09
C GLU A 39 -15.47 13.10 29.51
N ALA A 40 -14.30 13.62 29.88
CA ALA A 40 -13.84 14.95 29.46
C ALA A 40 -13.43 15.03 27.97
N ASN A 41 -12.67 14.04 27.47
CA ASN A 41 -12.27 13.99 26.05
C ASN A 41 -13.45 13.71 25.09
N SER A 42 -14.53 13.10 25.59
CA SER A 42 -15.74 12.82 24.80
C SER A 42 -16.60 14.07 24.55
N VAL A 43 -16.45 15.11 25.38
CA VAL A 43 -17.22 16.35 25.29
C VAL A 43 -16.59 17.33 24.30
N GLU A 44 -15.25 17.45 24.27
CA GLU A 44 -14.55 18.35 23.34
C GLU A 44 -14.55 17.85 21.88
N GLN A 45 -14.51 16.53 21.67
CA GLN A 45 -14.61 15.97 20.31
C GLN A 45 -16.02 16.15 19.72
N ARG A 46 -17.08 16.19 20.55
CA ARG A 46 -18.47 16.42 20.11
C ARG A 46 -18.74 17.85 19.61
N GLN A 47 -17.99 18.85 20.09
CA GLN A 47 -18.20 20.25 19.70
C GLN A 47 -17.64 20.61 18.30
N ILE A 48 -16.70 19.83 17.75
CA ILE A 48 -16.11 20.12 16.42
C ILE A 48 -17.00 19.62 15.26
N PHE A 49 -17.83 18.60 15.46
CA PHE A 49 -18.72 18.03 14.43
C PHE A 49 -20.03 18.78 14.22
N ALA A 50 -20.21 19.88 14.95
CA ALA A 50 -21.50 20.51 15.22
C ALA A 50 -21.87 21.63 14.23
N SER A 51 -20.90 22.23 13.51
CA SER A 51 -21.14 23.47 12.73
C SER A 51 -20.64 23.45 11.28
N GLY A 52 -20.71 22.30 10.61
CA GLY A 52 -20.43 22.21 9.17
C GLY A 52 -21.67 22.53 8.33
N GLU A 53 -21.64 23.62 7.56
CA GLU A 53 -22.68 23.91 6.55
C GLU A 53 -22.78 22.73 5.56
N VAL A 54 -24.01 22.27 5.28
CA VAL A 54 -24.29 21.19 4.32
C VAL A 54 -23.72 21.56 2.96
N VAL A 55 -22.95 20.66 2.35
CA VAL A 55 -22.33 20.92 1.04
C VAL A 55 -23.44 21.05 -0.01
N LYS A 56 -23.61 22.27 -0.53
CA LYS A 56 -24.51 22.53 -1.65
C LYS A 56 -23.88 21.96 -2.93
N PHE A 57 -24.62 21.10 -3.62
CA PHE A 57 -24.19 20.55 -4.90
C PHE A 57 -24.36 21.60 -5.98
N ASN A 58 -23.31 21.79 -6.80
CA ASN A 58 -23.40 22.59 -8.00
C ASN A 58 -23.59 21.64 -9.19
N PHE A 59 -24.73 21.78 -9.89
CA PHE A 59 -25.08 20.97 -11.06
C PHE A 59 -24.85 21.72 -12.39
N ASP A 60 -24.27 22.93 -12.35
CA ASP A 60 -24.09 23.80 -13.52
C ASP A 60 -23.10 23.19 -14.53
N SER A 61 -22.12 22.42 -14.05
CA SER A 61 -21.12 21.74 -14.90
C SER A 61 -20.57 20.47 -14.25
N LEU A 62 -20.08 19.55 -15.08
CA LEU A 62 -19.48 18.28 -14.64
C LEU A 62 -18.28 18.48 -13.69
N PRO A 63 -17.32 19.41 -13.94
CA PRO A 63 -16.21 19.63 -13.02
C PRO A 63 -16.64 20.16 -11.65
N GLU A 64 -17.63 21.05 -11.60
CA GLU A 64 -18.16 21.56 -10.33
C GLU A 64 -18.92 20.48 -9.57
N LEU A 65 -19.70 19.64 -10.26
CA LEU A 65 -20.35 18.47 -9.66
C LEU A 65 -19.33 17.50 -9.06
N THR A 66 -18.29 17.15 -9.81
CA THR A 66 -17.18 16.31 -9.35
C THR A 66 -16.52 16.90 -8.11
N LYS A 67 -16.25 18.20 -8.11
CA LYS A 67 -15.69 18.91 -6.96
C LYS A 67 -16.63 18.90 -5.75
N SER A 68 -17.95 19.06 -5.94
CA SER A 68 -18.95 18.93 -4.88
C SER A 68 -18.92 17.53 -4.25
N VAL A 69 -18.86 16.47 -5.07
CA VAL A 69 -18.76 15.08 -4.61
C VAL A 69 -17.49 14.85 -3.77
N TYR A 70 -16.32 15.27 -4.26
CA TYR A 70 -15.07 15.15 -3.51
C TYR A 70 -15.10 15.92 -2.19
N ASN A 71 -15.60 17.17 -2.20
CA ASN A 71 -15.72 17.98 -1.00
C ASN A 71 -16.67 17.37 0.03
N ALA A 72 -17.81 16.81 -0.40
CA ALA A 72 -18.77 16.16 0.47
C ALA A 72 -18.15 14.92 1.16
N ASN A 73 -17.49 14.05 0.38
CA ASN A 73 -16.81 12.87 0.90
C ASN A 73 -15.62 13.20 1.83
N TYR A 74 -14.96 14.33 1.60
CA TYR A 74 -13.87 14.81 2.45
C TYR A 74 -14.39 15.36 3.78
N ARG A 75 -15.42 16.22 3.73
CA ARG A 75 -15.98 16.88 4.91
C ARG A 75 -16.76 15.92 5.82
N GLN A 76 -17.47 14.95 5.23
CA GLN A 76 -18.30 13.97 5.95
C GLN A 76 -19.21 14.62 7.01
N CYS A 77 -19.98 15.63 6.58
CA CYS A 77 -20.89 16.33 7.46
C CYS A 77 -21.96 15.36 8.00
N VAL A 78 -22.04 15.23 9.33
CA VAL A 78 -23.03 14.38 9.99
C VAL A 78 -24.21 15.23 10.42
N LEU A 79 -25.35 15.04 9.76
CA LEU A 79 -26.59 15.72 10.11
C LEU A 79 -27.11 15.21 11.46
N ASN A 80 -27.75 16.11 12.21
CA ASN A 80 -28.35 15.86 13.53
C ASN A 80 -27.35 15.39 14.61
N ALA A 81 -26.04 15.56 14.41
CA ALA A 81 -25.03 15.12 15.37
C ALA A 81 -25.21 15.77 16.76
N GLU A 82 -25.54 17.06 16.82
CA GLU A 82 -25.83 17.78 18.07
C GLU A 82 -27.10 17.30 18.77
N ARG A 83 -28.14 16.97 17.98
CA ARG A 83 -29.44 16.53 18.50
C ARG A 83 -29.38 15.13 19.11
N PHE A 84 -28.50 14.28 18.61
CA PHE A 84 -28.33 12.89 19.05
C PHE A 84 -26.90 12.67 19.53
N PRO A 85 -26.52 13.16 20.73
CA PRO A 85 -25.17 12.98 21.25
C PRO A 85 -24.89 11.52 21.62
N GLY A 86 -23.63 11.08 21.53
CA GLY A 86 -23.21 9.71 21.86
C GLY A 86 -22.71 8.90 20.67
N GLU A 87 -22.11 7.74 20.92
CA GLU A 87 -21.66 6.83 19.85
C GLU A 87 -22.85 6.06 19.26
N PRO A 88 -22.86 5.79 17.94
CA PRO A 88 -23.95 5.02 17.33
C PRO A 88 -23.92 3.55 17.81
N GLN A 89 -25.08 3.02 18.20
CA GLN A 89 -25.21 1.63 18.62
C GLN A 89 -25.39 0.68 17.44
N LEU A 90 -25.94 1.17 16.32
CA LEU A 90 -26.07 0.46 15.06
C LEU A 90 -25.79 1.40 13.89
N VAL A 91 -25.04 0.90 12.91
CA VAL A 91 -24.76 1.61 11.66
C VAL A 91 -25.49 0.92 10.53
N LEU A 92 -26.30 1.68 9.81
CA LEU A 92 -27.02 1.22 8.61
C LEU A 92 -26.42 1.92 7.39
N VAL A 93 -26.09 1.16 6.35
CA VAL A 93 -25.56 1.70 5.09
C VAL A 93 -26.56 1.39 3.99
N VAL A 94 -27.14 2.42 3.38
CA VAL A 94 -28.13 2.32 2.31
C VAL A 94 -27.45 2.63 0.98
N GLN A 95 -27.50 1.70 0.03
CA GLN A 95 -27.12 1.99 -1.36
C GLN A 95 -28.29 2.69 -2.07
N VAL A 96 -28.04 3.91 -2.54
CA VAL A 96 -29.02 4.78 -3.20
C VAL A 96 -28.60 5.01 -4.65
N HIS A 97 -29.54 4.81 -5.56
CA HIS A 97 -29.40 5.11 -6.99
C HIS A 97 -30.33 6.26 -7.35
N ASN A 98 -31.48 5.99 -7.97
CA ASN A 98 -32.38 7.04 -8.46
C ASN A 98 -33.87 6.67 -8.35
N ARG A 99 -34.30 6.12 -7.20
CA ARG A 99 -35.71 5.77 -6.93
C ARG A 99 -36.25 6.50 -5.69
N PRO A 100 -36.58 7.81 -5.80
CA PRO A 100 -36.95 8.63 -4.64
C PRO A 100 -38.22 8.16 -3.92
N GLU A 101 -39.21 7.61 -4.63
CA GLU A 101 -40.45 7.09 -4.01
C GLU A 101 -40.20 5.89 -3.10
N TYR A 102 -39.32 4.97 -3.51
CA TYR A 102 -38.90 3.84 -2.70
C TYR A 102 -38.05 4.28 -1.51
N LEU A 103 -37.15 5.24 -1.72
CA LEU A 103 -36.34 5.82 -0.65
C LEU A 103 -37.22 6.47 0.44
N LYS A 104 -38.31 7.16 0.06
CA LYS A 104 -39.29 7.71 1.02
C LYS A 104 -39.92 6.60 1.87
N LEU A 105 -40.35 5.49 1.26
CA LEU A 105 -40.91 4.35 1.98
C LEU A 105 -39.90 3.74 2.98
N LEU A 106 -38.63 3.61 2.59
CA LEU A 106 -37.57 3.17 3.48
C LEU A 106 -37.39 4.13 4.68
N ILE A 107 -37.32 5.43 4.43
CA ILE A 107 -37.16 6.46 5.48
C ILE A 107 -38.36 6.47 6.43
N ASP A 108 -39.58 6.34 5.91
CA ASP A 108 -40.80 6.21 6.72
C ASP A 108 -40.76 4.97 7.63
N SER A 109 -40.21 3.86 7.13
CA SER A 109 -40.01 2.64 7.93
C SER A 109 -38.97 2.85 9.03
N LEU A 110 -37.86 3.53 8.72
CA LEU A 110 -36.79 3.85 9.66
C LEU A 110 -37.30 4.76 10.78
N GLN A 111 -38.12 5.75 10.46
CA GLN A 111 -38.71 6.65 11.45
C GLN A 111 -39.58 5.90 12.47
N LYS A 112 -40.23 4.80 12.04
CA LYS A 112 -41.08 3.95 12.89
C LYS A 112 -40.29 2.89 13.68
N ALA A 113 -38.99 2.71 13.41
CA ALA A 113 -38.18 1.71 14.08
C ALA A 113 -37.90 2.08 15.55
N ALA A 114 -37.98 1.08 16.43
CA ALA A 114 -37.71 1.28 17.85
C ALA A 114 -36.26 1.72 18.09
N GLU A 115 -36.08 2.72 18.96
CA GLU A 115 -34.76 3.25 19.37
C GLU A 115 -33.93 3.84 18.20
N VAL A 116 -34.57 4.27 17.11
CA VAL A 116 -33.90 4.83 15.91
C VAL A 116 -32.93 5.98 16.18
N HIS A 117 -33.16 6.75 17.25
CA HIS A 117 -32.27 7.83 17.70
C HIS A 117 -30.84 7.37 18.00
N SER A 118 -30.62 6.07 18.23
CA SER A 118 -29.30 5.46 18.48
C SER A 118 -28.53 5.07 17.21
N PHE A 119 -29.12 5.25 16.02
CA PHE A 119 -28.52 4.80 14.76
C PHE A 119 -27.65 5.89 14.12
N LEU A 120 -26.65 5.43 13.36
CA LEU A 120 -26.03 6.20 12.29
C LEU A 120 -26.52 5.66 10.95
N LEU A 121 -27.24 6.48 10.19
CA LEU A 121 -27.63 6.17 8.82
C LEU A 121 -26.59 6.74 7.86
N ILE A 122 -26.00 5.89 7.02
CA ILE A 122 -25.10 6.29 5.96
C ILE A 122 -25.79 6.03 4.63
N PHE A 123 -26.14 7.08 3.90
CA PHE A 123 -26.66 6.98 2.54
C PHE A 123 -25.50 7.08 1.55
N SER A 124 -25.32 6.06 0.73
CA SER A 124 -24.26 5.94 -0.26
C SER A 124 -24.86 6.10 -1.64
N HIS A 125 -24.51 7.20 -2.33
CA HIS A 125 -25.15 7.62 -3.58
C HIS A 125 -24.24 7.39 -4.78
N ASP A 126 -24.74 6.79 -5.86
CA ASP A 126 -24.06 6.78 -7.17
C ASP A 126 -24.77 7.62 -8.24
N TYR A 127 -25.89 8.24 -7.88
CA TYR A 127 -26.58 9.24 -8.69
C TYR A 127 -26.91 10.46 -7.82
N PHE A 128 -26.61 11.65 -8.33
CA PHE A 128 -26.71 12.91 -7.60
C PHE A 128 -27.88 13.71 -8.15
N SER A 129 -28.89 13.94 -7.30
CA SER A 129 -30.05 14.77 -7.60
C SER A 129 -30.43 15.64 -6.41
N GLU A 130 -31.01 16.82 -6.68
CA GLU A 130 -31.52 17.71 -5.62
C GLU A 130 -32.66 17.06 -4.84
N GLU A 131 -33.53 16.30 -5.50
CA GLU A 131 -34.66 15.62 -4.88
C GLU A 131 -34.19 14.61 -3.82
N ILE A 132 -33.29 13.68 -4.17
CA ILE A 132 -32.78 12.66 -3.26
C ILE A 132 -32.02 13.29 -2.09
N ASN A 133 -31.17 14.28 -2.38
CA ASN A 133 -30.46 15.03 -1.34
C ASN A 133 -31.45 15.70 -0.38
N SER A 134 -32.52 16.30 -0.88
CA SER A 134 -33.54 16.97 -0.05
C SER A 134 -34.30 15.98 0.83
N ILE A 135 -34.64 14.80 0.29
CA ILE A 135 -35.31 13.73 1.03
C ILE A 135 -34.44 13.28 2.23
N VAL A 136 -33.15 12.99 1.98
CA VAL A 136 -32.23 12.52 3.03
C VAL A 136 -31.88 13.62 4.03
N GLN A 137 -31.70 14.87 3.57
CA GLN A 137 -31.46 16.02 4.45
C GLN A 137 -32.68 16.36 5.33
N GLY A 138 -33.88 15.98 4.91
CA GLY A 138 -35.11 16.13 5.69
C GLY A 138 -35.24 15.16 6.88
N ILE A 139 -34.34 14.20 7.04
CA ILE A 139 -34.36 13.25 8.16
C ILE A 139 -33.95 13.97 9.45
N THR A 140 -34.81 13.93 10.47
CA THR A 140 -34.57 14.62 11.76
C THR A 140 -34.52 13.72 12.99
N PHE A 141 -34.65 12.39 12.83
CA PHE A 141 -34.89 11.45 13.94
C PHE A 141 -33.66 10.64 14.38
N CYS A 142 -32.53 10.74 13.68
CA CYS A 142 -31.25 10.11 14.04
C CYS A 142 -30.06 10.81 13.34
N LYS A 143 -28.83 10.33 13.57
CA LYS A 143 -27.66 10.83 12.83
C LYS A 143 -27.68 10.34 11.39
N VAL A 144 -27.32 11.22 10.47
CA VAL A 144 -27.28 10.91 9.04
C VAL A 144 -25.97 11.40 8.42
N LEU A 145 -25.35 10.56 7.61
CA LEU A 145 -24.19 10.88 6.80
C LEU A 145 -24.49 10.52 5.34
N GLN A 146 -24.17 11.42 4.41
CA GLN A 146 -24.20 11.12 2.98
C GLN A 146 -22.77 10.94 2.46
N ILE A 147 -22.55 9.86 1.71
CA ILE A 147 -21.31 9.58 0.99
C ILE A 147 -21.64 9.35 -0.49
N TYR A 148 -20.72 9.68 -1.37
CA TYR A 148 -20.99 9.78 -2.81
C TYR A 148 -19.96 8.96 -3.59
N PHE A 149 -20.39 7.98 -4.37
CA PHE A 149 -19.51 7.15 -5.18
C PHE A 149 -18.81 8.00 -6.25
N PRO A 150 -17.47 8.18 -6.17
CA PRO A 150 -16.77 9.18 -6.97
C PRO A 150 -16.44 8.71 -8.39
N PHE A 151 -16.92 7.54 -8.80
CA PHE A 151 -16.67 6.92 -10.10
C PHE A 151 -17.98 6.52 -10.79
N SER A 152 -19.07 7.26 -10.54
CA SER A 152 -20.35 6.97 -11.18
C SER A 152 -20.36 7.36 -12.66
N THR A 153 -21.26 6.72 -13.40
CA THR A 153 -21.57 7.04 -14.80
C THR A 153 -22.02 8.50 -14.98
N GLN A 154 -22.58 9.14 -13.95
CA GLN A 154 -22.94 10.56 -13.98
C GLN A 154 -21.71 11.49 -13.97
N LEU A 155 -20.62 11.11 -13.30
CA LEU A 155 -19.37 11.88 -13.28
C LEU A 155 -18.49 11.62 -14.50
N TYR A 156 -18.64 10.46 -15.12
CA TYR A 156 -17.84 10.03 -16.28
C TYR A 156 -18.74 9.60 -17.44
N PRO A 157 -19.60 10.48 -17.99
CA PRO A 157 -20.64 10.05 -18.94
C PRO A 157 -20.09 9.49 -20.26
N ASN A 158 -18.94 9.99 -20.72
CA ASN A 158 -18.38 9.70 -22.05
C ASN A 158 -16.98 9.07 -22.00
N GLU A 159 -16.57 8.55 -20.85
CA GLU A 159 -15.28 7.91 -20.65
C GLU A 159 -15.41 6.85 -19.56
N PHE A 160 -14.48 5.89 -19.51
CA PHE A 160 -14.47 4.89 -18.45
C PHE A 160 -14.39 5.54 -17.05
N PRO A 161 -15.19 5.14 -16.05
CA PRO A 161 -16.07 3.96 -16.01
C PRO A 161 -17.51 4.17 -16.53
N GLY A 162 -17.87 5.31 -17.09
CA GLY A 162 -19.08 5.38 -17.91
C GLY A 162 -18.90 4.77 -19.29
N GLN A 163 -19.74 5.17 -20.23
CA GLN A 163 -19.77 4.60 -21.56
C GLN A 163 -18.82 5.40 -22.48
N ASP A 164 -17.66 4.84 -22.80
CA ASP A 164 -16.76 5.46 -23.77
C ASP A 164 -17.34 5.28 -25.19
N PRO A 165 -17.35 6.33 -26.04
CA PRO A 165 -17.79 6.22 -27.43
C PRO A 165 -17.02 5.17 -28.26
N ASN A 166 -15.81 4.80 -27.85
CA ASN A 166 -14.97 3.80 -28.52
C ASN A 166 -15.07 2.40 -27.91
N ASP A 167 -15.94 2.18 -26.92
CA ASP A 167 -16.22 0.85 -26.39
C ASP A 167 -16.92 -0.03 -27.45
N CYS A 168 -16.63 -1.33 -27.40
CA CYS A 168 -17.26 -2.28 -28.29
C CYS A 168 -18.76 -2.39 -27.98
N PRO A 169 -19.65 -2.39 -28.99
CA PRO A 169 -21.07 -2.67 -28.78
C PRO A 169 -21.25 -4.04 -28.11
N ARG A 170 -22.13 -4.12 -27.12
CA ARG A 170 -22.38 -5.33 -26.31
C ARG A 170 -22.37 -6.64 -27.10
N ASP A 171 -23.13 -6.68 -28.21
CA ASP A 171 -23.41 -7.91 -28.97
C ASP A 171 -22.56 -8.07 -30.23
N ILE A 172 -21.53 -7.24 -30.44
CA ILE A 172 -20.62 -7.41 -31.57
C ILE A 172 -19.81 -8.71 -31.37
N SER A 173 -19.59 -9.49 -32.43
CA SER A 173 -18.73 -10.68 -32.32
C SER A 173 -17.26 -10.29 -32.13
N LYS A 174 -16.49 -11.09 -31.39
CA LYS A 174 -15.06 -10.83 -31.12
C LYS A 174 -14.25 -10.55 -32.39
N ASP A 175 -14.44 -11.35 -33.43
CA ASP A 175 -13.74 -11.16 -34.70
C ASP A 175 -14.05 -9.81 -35.36
N LYS A 176 -15.29 -9.31 -35.22
CA LYS A 176 -15.68 -7.99 -35.72
C LYS A 176 -15.18 -6.87 -34.81
N ALA A 177 -15.18 -7.06 -33.49
CA ALA A 177 -14.65 -6.11 -32.52
C ALA A 177 -13.16 -5.82 -32.78
N VAL A 178 -12.36 -6.88 -32.92
CA VAL A 178 -10.91 -6.79 -33.18
C VAL A 178 -10.64 -6.11 -34.54
N LYS A 179 -11.45 -6.40 -35.56
CA LYS A 179 -11.35 -5.72 -36.87
C LYS A 179 -11.75 -4.24 -36.81
N THR A 180 -12.72 -3.89 -35.97
CA THR A 180 -13.18 -2.51 -35.81
C THR A 180 -12.21 -1.69 -34.94
N GLY A 181 -11.43 -2.36 -34.08
CA GLY A 181 -10.44 -1.72 -33.22
C GLY A 181 -11.03 -0.98 -32.03
N CYS A 182 -12.20 -1.39 -31.54
CA CYS A 182 -12.81 -0.82 -30.33
C CYS A 182 -12.03 -1.19 -29.06
N LEU A 183 -12.12 -0.36 -28.01
CA LEU A 183 -11.16 -0.33 -26.88
C LEU A 183 -11.01 -1.67 -26.15
N ASN A 184 -12.12 -2.33 -25.88
CA ASN A 184 -12.20 -3.56 -25.09
C ASN A 184 -12.36 -4.82 -25.94
N ALA A 185 -12.03 -4.77 -27.24
CA ALA A 185 -12.26 -5.86 -28.20
C ALA A 185 -11.68 -7.22 -27.77
N GLU A 186 -10.54 -7.24 -27.08
CA GLU A 186 -9.90 -8.46 -26.61
C GLU A 186 -10.52 -9.06 -25.35
N HIS A 187 -11.41 -8.33 -24.67
CA HIS A 187 -11.89 -8.63 -23.33
C HIS A 187 -13.43 -8.72 -23.23
N PRO A 188 -14.11 -9.58 -24.01
CA PRO A 188 -15.50 -9.90 -23.75
C PRO A 188 -15.66 -10.73 -22.46
N ASP A 189 -16.88 -10.80 -21.94
CA ASP A 189 -17.25 -11.70 -20.85
C ASP A 189 -17.24 -13.19 -21.28
N SER A 190 -17.51 -14.08 -20.33
CA SER A 190 -17.56 -15.54 -20.55
C SER A 190 -18.62 -15.97 -21.57
N TYR A 191 -19.55 -15.09 -21.94
CA TYR A 191 -20.62 -15.34 -22.92
C TYR A 191 -20.36 -14.63 -24.26
N GLY A 192 -19.24 -13.93 -24.40
CA GLY A 192 -18.87 -13.22 -25.62
C GLY A 192 -19.49 -11.82 -25.75
N HIS A 193 -20.08 -11.27 -24.69
CA HIS A 193 -20.63 -9.91 -24.68
C HIS A 193 -19.62 -8.89 -24.14
N TYR A 194 -19.74 -7.65 -24.60
CA TYR A 194 -18.95 -6.52 -24.11
C TYR A 194 -19.66 -5.74 -23.01
N ARG A 195 -18.86 -4.99 -22.25
CA ARG A 195 -19.26 -4.18 -21.10
C ARG A 195 -20.40 -3.20 -21.40
N GLU A 196 -21.34 -3.10 -20.46
CA GLU A 196 -22.32 -2.01 -20.38
C GLU A 196 -22.13 -1.23 -19.06
N ALA A 197 -21.89 0.08 -19.16
CA ALA A 197 -21.50 0.89 -18.00
C ALA A 197 -22.55 0.93 -16.87
N PHE A 198 -23.84 0.98 -17.22
CA PHE A 198 -24.92 1.04 -16.23
C PHE A 198 -25.10 -0.27 -15.45
N ILE A 199 -24.70 -1.41 -16.02
CA ILE A 199 -24.75 -2.73 -15.36
C ILE A 199 -23.60 -2.88 -14.37
N THR A 200 -22.42 -2.40 -14.74
CA THR A 200 -21.19 -2.56 -13.93
C THR A 200 -21.13 -1.60 -12.74
N GLN A 201 -21.82 -0.46 -12.80
CA GLN A 201 -21.81 0.54 -11.71
C GLN A 201 -22.22 -0.04 -10.35
N THR A 202 -23.23 -0.92 -10.30
CA THR A 202 -23.77 -1.44 -9.03
C THR A 202 -22.71 -2.20 -8.23
N LYS A 203 -21.92 -3.06 -8.88
CA LYS A 203 -20.84 -3.81 -8.23
C LYS A 203 -19.69 -2.91 -7.83
N HIS A 204 -19.32 -1.95 -8.67
CA HIS A 204 -18.32 -0.93 -8.32
C HIS A 204 -18.70 -0.15 -7.06
N HIS A 205 -19.92 0.39 -7.04
CA HIS A 205 -20.46 1.13 -5.92
C HIS A 205 -20.50 0.26 -4.66
N TRP A 206 -20.93 -1.00 -4.80
CA TRP A 206 -21.08 -1.89 -3.66
C TRP A 206 -19.74 -2.17 -2.96
N TRP A 207 -18.70 -2.46 -3.73
CA TRP A 207 -17.37 -2.74 -3.21
C TRP A 207 -16.68 -1.48 -2.67
N TRP A 208 -16.80 -0.36 -3.38
CA TRP A 208 -16.29 0.94 -2.92
C TRP A 208 -16.91 1.34 -1.58
N LYS A 209 -18.24 1.29 -1.44
CA LYS A 209 -18.90 1.76 -0.21
C LYS A 209 -18.57 0.88 0.99
N LEU A 210 -18.39 -0.43 0.76
CA LEU A 210 -17.95 -1.36 1.81
C LEU A 210 -16.59 -0.92 2.38
N HIS A 211 -15.61 -0.62 1.52
CA HIS A 211 -14.31 -0.10 1.96
C HIS A 211 -14.40 1.31 2.55
N PHE A 212 -15.14 2.22 1.92
CA PHE A 212 -15.24 3.61 2.35
C PHE A 212 -15.84 3.72 3.76
N VAL A 213 -16.90 2.98 4.06
CA VAL A 213 -17.52 2.98 5.38
C VAL A 213 -16.54 2.48 6.45
N TRP A 214 -15.85 1.36 6.21
CA TRP A 214 -14.98 0.78 7.24
C TRP A 214 -13.65 1.52 7.46
N GLU A 215 -13.09 2.14 6.42
CA GLU A 215 -11.73 2.72 6.48
C GLU A 215 -11.69 4.25 6.30
N ARG A 216 -12.74 4.87 5.75
CA ARG A 216 -12.72 6.30 5.41
C ARG A 216 -13.70 7.14 6.20
N VAL A 217 -14.79 6.57 6.70
CA VAL A 217 -15.75 7.32 7.52
C VAL A 217 -15.15 7.56 8.92
N HIS A 218 -14.98 8.82 9.30
CA HIS A 218 -14.31 9.19 10.54
C HIS A 218 -15.05 8.67 11.78
N LEU A 219 -16.40 8.70 11.78
CA LEU A 219 -17.22 8.19 12.88
C LEU A 219 -17.13 6.66 13.06
N MET A 220 -16.57 5.94 12.09
CA MET A 220 -16.40 4.48 12.17
C MET A 220 -15.09 4.10 12.87
N GLN A 221 -14.27 5.07 13.27
CA GLN A 221 -13.05 4.83 14.05
C GLN A 221 -13.43 4.31 15.44
N GLY A 222 -12.99 3.09 15.77
CA GLY A 222 -13.34 2.43 17.04
C GLY A 222 -14.65 1.65 17.04
N TYR A 223 -15.50 1.78 16.00
CA TYR A 223 -16.75 1.02 15.92
C TYR A 223 -16.50 -0.50 15.79
N SER A 224 -17.09 -1.27 16.70
CA SER A 224 -16.91 -2.74 16.80
C SER A 224 -18.17 -3.56 16.52
N GLY A 225 -19.31 -2.90 16.32
CA GLY A 225 -20.58 -3.55 15.99
C GLY A 225 -20.66 -4.05 14.55
N PHE A 226 -21.80 -4.63 14.18
CA PHE A 226 -22.09 -4.96 12.78
C PHE A 226 -22.60 -3.72 12.04
N VAL A 227 -22.16 -3.57 10.81
CA VAL A 227 -22.75 -2.63 9.86
C VAL A 227 -23.77 -3.40 9.02
N VAL A 228 -25.02 -2.93 9.00
CA VAL A 228 -26.09 -3.57 8.21
C VAL A 228 -26.23 -2.85 6.88
N PHE A 229 -26.07 -3.60 5.79
CA PHE A 229 -26.20 -3.10 4.43
C PHE A 229 -27.62 -3.30 3.92
N LEU A 230 -28.17 -2.23 3.34
CA LEU A 230 -29.53 -2.11 2.83
C LEU A 230 -29.51 -1.44 1.45
N GLU A 231 -30.63 -1.54 0.75
CA GLU A 231 -30.87 -0.85 -0.52
C GLU A 231 -32.06 0.12 -0.39
N GLU A 232 -32.16 1.09 -1.29
CA GLU A 232 -33.19 2.16 -1.26
C GLU A 232 -34.65 1.65 -1.34
N ASP A 233 -34.87 0.43 -1.81
CA ASP A 233 -36.18 -0.23 -1.93
C ASP A 233 -36.45 -1.27 -0.83
N ASN A 234 -35.69 -1.21 0.26
CA ASN A 234 -35.94 -2.02 1.44
C ASN A 234 -36.97 -1.35 2.37
N TYR A 235 -37.62 -2.12 3.23
CA TYR A 235 -38.50 -1.62 4.28
C TYR A 235 -38.26 -2.36 5.59
N LEU A 236 -38.07 -1.65 6.70
CA LEU A 236 -37.75 -2.24 8.00
C LEU A 236 -39.00 -2.42 8.87
N LEU A 237 -39.07 -3.55 9.58
CA LEU A 237 -40.09 -3.76 10.60
C LEU A 237 -39.78 -2.96 11.89
N PRO A 238 -40.81 -2.54 12.66
CA PRO A 238 -40.62 -1.72 13.86
C PRO A 238 -39.72 -2.33 14.94
N ASP A 239 -39.65 -3.67 15.02
CA ASP A 239 -38.83 -4.40 16.00
C ASP A 239 -37.40 -4.69 15.55
N PHE A 240 -37.01 -4.25 14.34
CA PHE A 240 -35.75 -4.57 13.69
C PHE A 240 -34.53 -4.47 14.62
N TYR A 241 -34.39 -3.35 15.34
CA TYR A 241 -33.22 -3.13 16.18
C TYR A 241 -33.17 -4.01 17.43
N LYS A 242 -34.32 -4.22 18.07
CA LYS A 242 -34.41 -5.15 19.21
C LYS A 242 -34.11 -6.57 18.76
N PHE A 243 -34.64 -6.98 17.60
CA PHE A 243 -34.34 -8.28 17.02
C PHE A 243 -32.84 -8.43 16.67
N TYR A 244 -32.23 -7.40 16.07
CA TYR A 244 -30.78 -7.35 15.81
C TYR A 244 -29.96 -7.54 17.09
N LYS A 245 -30.28 -6.83 18.17
CA LYS A 245 -29.61 -6.99 19.47
C LYS A 245 -29.69 -8.45 19.95
N SER A 246 -30.88 -9.03 19.91
CA SER A 246 -31.08 -10.45 20.28
C SER A 246 -30.30 -11.40 19.37
N MET A 247 -30.17 -11.14 18.07
CA MET A 247 -29.36 -11.94 17.16
C MET A 247 -27.86 -11.85 17.49
N VAL A 248 -27.35 -10.66 17.81
CA VAL A 248 -25.95 -10.47 18.21
C VAL A 248 -25.65 -11.23 19.50
N GLU A 249 -26.52 -11.14 20.51
CA GLU A 249 -26.39 -11.90 21.76
C GLU A 249 -26.47 -13.41 21.52
N PHE A 250 -27.41 -13.85 20.68
CA PHE A 250 -27.56 -15.25 20.31
C PHE A 250 -26.31 -15.77 19.59
N ARG A 251 -25.76 -15.00 18.66
CA ARG A 251 -24.51 -15.32 17.97
C ARG A 251 -23.37 -15.53 18.97
N GLN A 252 -23.19 -14.60 19.91
CA GLN A 252 -22.12 -14.69 20.91
C GLN A 252 -22.22 -15.96 21.78
N ARG A 253 -23.45 -16.38 22.14
CA ARG A 253 -23.69 -17.54 23.01
C ARG A 253 -23.71 -18.87 22.26
N SER A 254 -24.26 -18.90 21.05
CA SER A 254 -24.67 -20.15 20.38
C SER A 254 -24.14 -20.31 18.95
N CYS A 255 -23.60 -19.28 18.32
CA CYS A 255 -22.93 -19.38 17.02
C CYS A 255 -21.71 -18.45 16.92
N PRO A 256 -20.66 -18.66 17.74
CA PRO A 256 -19.45 -17.82 17.70
C PRO A 256 -18.71 -17.94 16.36
N ASP A 257 -18.94 -19.02 15.62
CA ASP A 257 -18.39 -19.28 14.29
C ASP A 257 -19.25 -18.70 13.14
N CYS A 258 -20.41 -18.10 13.42
CA CYS A 258 -21.17 -17.37 12.39
C CYS A 258 -20.41 -16.08 12.02
N ASP A 259 -20.15 -15.88 10.73
CA ASP A 259 -19.41 -14.71 10.23
C ASP A 259 -20.33 -13.49 10.03
N MET A 260 -21.57 -13.72 9.59
CA MET A 260 -22.49 -12.68 9.13
C MET A 260 -23.91 -12.86 9.69
N LEU A 261 -24.70 -11.78 9.64
CA LEU A 261 -26.12 -11.78 10.00
C LEU A 261 -26.97 -11.52 8.76
N ALA A 262 -28.11 -12.19 8.63
CA ALA A 262 -29.14 -11.86 7.65
C ALA A 262 -30.46 -11.57 8.37
N LEU A 263 -30.80 -10.27 8.45
CA LEU A 263 -32.02 -9.78 9.10
C LEU A 263 -33.21 -9.82 8.14
N GLY A 264 -32.96 -9.87 6.84
CA GLY A 264 -33.96 -10.02 5.78
C GLY A 264 -33.85 -11.36 5.05
N ASN A 265 -34.95 -11.76 4.43
CA ASN A 265 -34.99 -12.84 3.44
C ASN A 265 -36.16 -12.64 2.47
N HIS A 266 -36.19 -13.43 1.39
CA HIS A 266 -37.22 -13.39 0.35
C HIS A 266 -38.44 -14.29 0.63
N ASN A 267 -38.57 -14.82 1.86
CA ASN A 267 -39.71 -15.67 2.20
C ASN A 267 -40.97 -14.82 2.42
N GLY A 268 -42.13 -15.35 2.04
CA GLY A 268 -43.42 -14.69 2.27
C GLY A 268 -43.81 -14.61 3.76
N PHE A 269 -44.71 -13.67 4.08
CA PHE A 269 -45.19 -13.39 5.44
C PHE A 269 -46.29 -14.34 5.95
N ASN A 270 -46.77 -15.27 5.12
CA ASN A 270 -47.89 -16.18 5.45
C ASN A 270 -47.72 -16.95 6.77
N ASP A 271 -46.48 -17.30 7.15
CA ASP A 271 -46.16 -18.01 8.40
C ASP A 271 -45.35 -17.17 9.40
N PHE A 272 -45.43 -15.83 9.32
CA PHE A 272 -44.60 -14.96 10.16
C PHE A 272 -44.76 -15.27 11.65
N ASN A 273 -45.98 -15.55 12.11
CA ASN A 273 -46.28 -15.83 13.52
C ASN A 273 -45.51 -17.03 14.07
N HIS A 274 -45.32 -18.09 13.27
CA HIS A 274 -44.56 -19.28 13.69
C HIS A 274 -43.05 -19.10 13.56
N LYS A 275 -42.60 -18.11 12.79
CA LYS A 275 -41.19 -17.86 12.45
C LYS A 275 -40.62 -16.62 13.14
N SER A 276 -41.45 -15.83 13.83
CA SER A 276 -41.11 -14.52 14.40
C SER A 276 -39.94 -14.58 15.37
N ASN A 277 -39.83 -15.64 16.18
CA ASN A 277 -38.75 -15.84 17.15
C ASN A 277 -37.71 -16.89 16.74
N LYS A 278 -37.72 -17.33 15.47
CA LYS A 278 -36.87 -18.40 14.96
C LYS A 278 -35.68 -17.84 14.20
N VAL A 279 -34.50 -18.40 14.50
CA VAL A 279 -33.26 -18.17 13.75
C VAL A 279 -32.72 -19.49 13.22
N MET A 280 -32.02 -19.46 12.09
CA MET A 280 -31.31 -20.61 11.55
C MET A 280 -29.84 -20.28 11.28
N THR A 281 -28.99 -21.29 11.26
CA THR A 281 -27.62 -21.14 10.75
C THR A 281 -27.45 -21.92 9.46
N THR A 282 -26.83 -21.31 8.45
CA THR A 282 -26.60 -21.91 7.12
C THR A 282 -25.43 -21.22 6.41
N GLY A 283 -25.05 -21.70 5.23
CA GLY A 283 -24.07 -21.04 4.37
C GLY A 283 -24.65 -19.81 3.65
N TRP A 284 -23.79 -18.84 3.30
CA TRP A 284 -24.20 -17.69 2.50
C TRP A 284 -24.80 -18.11 1.15
N MET A 285 -25.90 -17.46 0.77
CA MET A 285 -26.63 -17.71 -0.48
C MET A 285 -27.19 -16.38 -0.98
N SER A 286 -26.75 -15.94 -2.16
CA SER A 286 -27.12 -14.64 -2.75
C SER A 286 -28.64 -14.46 -2.80
N THR A 287 -29.34 -15.46 -3.35
CA THR A 287 -30.80 -15.45 -3.57
C THR A 287 -31.65 -15.42 -2.30
N LYS A 288 -31.06 -15.54 -1.11
CA LYS A 288 -31.81 -15.59 0.16
C LYS A 288 -31.36 -14.55 1.17
N HIS A 289 -30.06 -14.27 1.23
CA HIS A 289 -29.46 -13.55 2.36
C HIS A 289 -28.94 -12.15 1.98
N ASN A 290 -29.12 -11.73 0.72
CA ASN A 290 -28.65 -10.43 0.20
C ASN A 290 -29.41 -9.20 0.75
N ILE A 291 -30.45 -9.37 1.57
CA ILE A 291 -31.24 -8.28 2.16
C ILE A 291 -30.93 -8.14 3.66
N GLY A 292 -30.64 -6.93 4.12
CA GLY A 292 -30.45 -6.65 5.56
C GLY A 292 -29.24 -7.38 6.14
N MET A 293 -28.12 -7.32 5.43
CA MET A 293 -26.94 -8.11 5.73
C MET A 293 -26.02 -7.38 6.73
N GLY A 294 -25.82 -7.98 7.90
CA GLY A 294 -24.86 -7.51 8.91
C GLY A 294 -23.46 -8.04 8.66
N ILE A 295 -22.51 -7.14 8.40
CA ILE A 295 -21.08 -7.45 8.26
C ILE A 295 -20.32 -6.90 9.47
N SER A 296 -19.48 -7.73 10.09
CA SER A 296 -18.56 -7.32 11.15
C SER A 296 -17.24 -6.80 10.58
N ARG A 297 -16.47 -6.04 11.37
CA ARG A 297 -15.12 -5.59 10.98
C ARG A 297 -14.20 -6.77 10.61
N GLU A 298 -14.30 -7.89 11.33
CA GLU A 298 -13.54 -9.10 11.05
C GLU A 298 -13.89 -9.68 9.68
N MET A 299 -15.19 -9.79 9.38
CA MET A 299 -15.64 -10.31 8.09
C MET A 299 -15.25 -9.35 6.95
N TYR A 300 -15.35 -8.04 7.17
CA TYR A 300 -14.84 -7.05 6.23
C TYR A 300 -13.38 -7.31 5.85
N TYR A 301 -12.47 -7.49 6.81
CA TYR A 301 -11.06 -7.76 6.50
C TYR A 301 -10.85 -9.08 5.75
N LYS A 302 -11.65 -10.12 6.04
CA LYS A 302 -11.64 -11.37 5.26
C LYS A 302 -12.03 -11.11 3.80
N LEU A 303 -13.08 -10.32 3.56
CA LEU A 303 -13.52 -9.94 2.22
C LEU A 303 -12.47 -9.10 1.49
N MET A 304 -11.86 -8.12 2.16
CA MET A 304 -10.80 -7.29 1.57
C MET A 304 -9.55 -8.10 1.23
N GLY A 305 -9.25 -9.18 1.98
CA GLY A 305 -8.22 -10.16 1.61
C GLY A 305 -8.50 -10.86 0.27
N CYS A 306 -9.75 -10.87 -0.16
CA CYS A 306 -10.24 -11.44 -1.42
C CYS A 306 -10.49 -10.40 -2.51
N ASN A 307 -9.92 -9.20 -2.39
CA ASN A 307 -10.12 -8.11 -3.33
C ASN A 307 -9.84 -8.52 -4.78
N ASP A 308 -8.70 -9.15 -5.06
CA ASP A 308 -8.36 -9.57 -6.42
C ASP A 308 -9.40 -10.53 -6.99
N ALA A 309 -9.84 -11.52 -6.21
CA ALA A 309 -10.85 -12.50 -6.63
C ALA A 309 -12.22 -11.84 -6.86
N TYR A 310 -12.63 -10.89 -6.01
CA TYR A 310 -13.88 -10.15 -6.20
C TYR A 310 -13.88 -9.38 -7.53
N CYS A 311 -12.79 -8.65 -7.77
CA CYS A 311 -12.66 -7.71 -8.88
C CYS A 311 -12.52 -8.40 -10.23
N THR A 312 -12.00 -9.63 -10.29
CA THR A 312 -11.79 -10.36 -11.55
C THR A 312 -12.82 -11.46 -11.82
N TYR A 313 -13.67 -11.78 -10.84
CA TYR A 313 -14.73 -12.76 -11.06
C TYR A 313 -15.77 -12.19 -12.02
N ASP A 314 -15.95 -12.89 -13.14
CA ASP A 314 -16.81 -12.47 -14.25
C ASP A 314 -18.30 -12.65 -13.92
N ASP A 315 -18.78 -11.83 -13.01
CA ASP A 315 -20.17 -11.67 -12.61
C ASP A 315 -20.38 -10.22 -12.17
N TYR A 316 -21.21 -9.48 -12.88
CA TYR A 316 -21.50 -8.08 -12.53
C TYR A 316 -22.33 -7.94 -11.25
N ASN A 317 -22.87 -9.03 -10.70
CA ASN A 317 -23.64 -8.98 -9.46
C ASN A 317 -22.71 -9.15 -8.24
N TRP A 318 -22.80 -8.20 -7.31
CA TRP A 318 -21.96 -8.17 -6.11
C TRP A 318 -22.22 -9.35 -5.17
N ASP A 319 -23.47 -9.81 -5.08
CA ASP A 319 -23.96 -10.84 -4.17
C ASP A 319 -23.61 -12.26 -4.66
N TRP A 320 -23.75 -12.51 -5.96
CA TRP A 320 -23.26 -13.72 -6.62
C TRP A 320 -21.73 -13.81 -6.58
N THR A 321 -21.04 -12.67 -6.76
CA THR A 321 -19.59 -12.61 -6.53
C THR A 321 -19.24 -12.97 -5.09
N LEU A 322 -19.99 -12.48 -4.09
CA LEU A 322 -19.79 -12.83 -2.68
C LEU A 322 -20.03 -14.33 -2.42
N GLN A 323 -21.02 -14.94 -3.07
CA GLN A 323 -21.25 -16.39 -3.00
C GLN A 323 -20.08 -17.20 -3.58
N HIS A 324 -19.49 -16.72 -4.67
CA HIS A 324 -18.26 -17.30 -5.20
C HIS A 324 -17.11 -17.22 -4.20
N LEU A 325 -16.86 -16.02 -3.63
CA LEU A 325 -15.78 -15.81 -2.67
C LEU A 325 -15.89 -16.69 -1.42
N SER A 326 -17.11 -16.91 -0.94
CA SER A 326 -17.43 -17.74 0.22
C SER A 326 -16.73 -19.11 0.16
N GLY A 327 -16.71 -19.75 -1.02
CA GLY A 327 -16.12 -21.09 -1.16
C GLY A 327 -14.76 -21.16 -1.83
N THR A 328 -14.27 -20.07 -2.40
CA THR A 328 -13.08 -20.11 -3.27
C THR A 328 -11.91 -19.26 -2.78
N CYS A 329 -12.18 -18.21 -2.00
CA CYS A 329 -11.15 -17.31 -1.52
C CYS A 329 -11.13 -17.19 0.01
N VAL A 330 -12.30 -17.09 0.65
CA VAL A 330 -12.38 -17.09 2.11
C VAL A 330 -12.01 -18.49 2.63
N SER A 331 -11.20 -18.56 3.69
CA SER A 331 -10.63 -19.82 4.18
C SER A 331 -11.65 -20.86 4.63
N LYS A 332 -12.87 -20.44 4.96
CA LYS A 332 -14.02 -21.28 5.26
C LYS A 332 -15.28 -20.69 4.61
N PRO A 333 -16.24 -21.52 4.15
CA PRO A 333 -17.54 -21.04 3.71
C PRO A 333 -18.18 -20.12 4.74
N ILE A 334 -18.64 -18.96 4.27
CA ILE A 334 -19.26 -17.94 5.10
C ILE A 334 -20.50 -18.52 5.76
N LYS A 335 -20.49 -18.57 7.09
CA LYS A 335 -21.63 -19.02 7.88
C LYS A 335 -22.48 -17.84 8.33
N VAL A 336 -23.79 -17.94 8.16
CA VAL A 336 -24.75 -16.84 8.37
C VAL A 336 -25.76 -17.24 9.44
N LEU A 337 -26.03 -16.33 10.38
CA LEU A 337 -27.18 -16.41 11.28
C LEU A 337 -28.35 -15.66 10.64
N VAL A 338 -29.43 -16.38 10.32
CA VAL A 338 -30.53 -15.90 9.49
C VAL A 338 -31.82 -15.79 10.31
N ALA A 339 -32.50 -14.65 10.21
CA ALA A 339 -33.85 -14.46 10.71
C ALA A 339 -34.84 -15.27 9.86
N GLN A 340 -35.66 -16.14 10.46
CA GLN A 340 -36.70 -16.87 9.71
C GLN A 340 -37.88 -15.95 9.37
N GLY A 341 -38.39 -15.22 10.36
CA GLY A 341 -39.30 -14.09 10.13
C GLY A 341 -38.49 -12.86 9.70
N SER A 342 -38.61 -12.48 8.43
CA SER A 342 -37.85 -11.37 7.84
C SER A 342 -38.16 -10.04 8.54
N ARG A 343 -37.13 -9.31 8.97
CA ARG A 343 -37.25 -7.94 9.54
C ARG A 343 -36.97 -6.84 8.52
N VAL A 344 -36.54 -7.22 7.32
CA VAL A 344 -36.27 -6.33 6.20
C VAL A 344 -36.97 -6.89 4.96
N MET A 345 -37.92 -6.13 4.43
CA MET A 345 -38.69 -6.49 3.24
C MET A 345 -38.09 -5.86 1.99
N HIS A 346 -38.17 -6.54 0.86
CA HIS A 346 -37.92 -5.95 -0.45
C HIS A 346 -39.23 -5.42 -1.02
N THR A 347 -39.29 -4.12 -1.26
CA THR A 347 -40.49 -3.44 -1.77
C THR A 347 -40.43 -3.16 -3.27
N GLY A 348 -39.23 -3.23 -3.87
CA GLY A 348 -39.03 -3.00 -5.29
C GLY A 348 -39.85 -3.96 -6.15
N ASP A 349 -40.71 -3.40 -7.00
CA ASP A 349 -41.46 -4.10 -8.03
C ASP A 349 -40.82 -3.98 -9.43
N CYS A 350 -39.78 -3.15 -9.54
CA CYS A 350 -39.02 -2.84 -10.73
C CYS A 350 -37.53 -2.72 -10.35
N GLY A 351 -36.65 -3.26 -11.19
CA GLY A 351 -35.19 -3.20 -10.99
C GLY A 351 -34.46 -2.88 -12.28
N LEU A 352 -33.12 -2.84 -12.24
CA LEU A 352 -32.23 -2.57 -13.40
C LEU A 352 -32.51 -3.46 -14.64
N HIS A 353 -33.20 -4.58 -14.45
CA HIS A 353 -33.49 -5.58 -15.49
C HIS A 353 -34.95 -5.63 -15.97
N GLN A 354 -35.86 -4.79 -15.43
CA GLN A 354 -37.28 -4.81 -15.82
C GLN A 354 -37.67 -3.51 -16.54
N LYS A 355 -38.38 -3.65 -17.67
CA LYS A 355 -38.83 -2.56 -18.56
C LYS A 355 -40.19 -1.96 -18.17
N ASP A 356 -40.81 -2.44 -17.10
CA ASP A 356 -42.17 -2.03 -16.72
C ASP A 356 -42.17 -0.80 -15.79
N ASN A 357 -43.24 0.01 -15.89
CA ASN A 357 -43.43 1.19 -15.05
C ASN A 357 -43.59 0.77 -13.58
N CYS A 358 -42.66 1.21 -12.72
CA CYS A 358 -42.70 1.04 -11.27
C CYS A 358 -44.02 1.58 -10.68
N ARG A 359 -44.66 0.85 -9.76
CA ARG A 359 -45.90 1.26 -9.08
C ARG A 359 -45.71 1.29 -7.55
N PRO A 360 -45.14 2.39 -7.00
CA PRO A 360 -44.88 2.53 -5.56
C PRO A 360 -46.13 2.34 -4.69
N GLU A 361 -47.33 2.68 -5.20
CA GLU A 361 -48.60 2.49 -4.50
C GLU A 361 -48.87 1.02 -4.13
N TRP A 362 -48.55 0.08 -5.03
CA TRP A 362 -48.74 -1.35 -4.77
C TRP A 362 -47.70 -1.89 -3.79
N ALA A 363 -46.49 -1.35 -3.83
CA ALA A 363 -45.46 -1.65 -2.85
C ALA A 363 -45.91 -1.23 -1.44
N MET A 364 -46.50 -0.04 -1.30
CA MET A 364 -47.05 0.45 -0.04
C MET A 364 -48.22 -0.42 0.46
N GLN A 365 -49.16 -0.79 -0.41
CA GLN A 365 -50.27 -1.66 -0.04
C GLN A 365 -49.78 -3.03 0.47
N ARG A 366 -48.81 -3.65 -0.22
CA ARG A 366 -48.21 -4.92 0.21
C ARG A 366 -47.50 -4.81 1.55
N VAL A 367 -46.83 -3.68 1.81
CA VAL A 367 -46.20 -3.40 3.09
C VAL A 367 -47.24 -3.32 4.21
N GLU A 368 -48.36 -2.61 3.99
CA GLU A 368 -49.44 -2.51 4.97
C GLU A 368 -50.08 -3.87 5.29
N GLU A 369 -50.32 -4.69 4.26
CA GLU A 369 -50.83 -6.07 4.41
C GLU A 369 -49.86 -6.92 5.26
N ASN A 370 -48.57 -6.91 4.93
CA ASN A 370 -47.55 -7.66 5.67
C ASN A 370 -47.38 -7.15 7.12
N LEU A 371 -47.45 -5.84 7.34
CA LEU A 371 -47.36 -5.25 8.67
C LEU A 371 -48.56 -5.64 9.54
N ASN A 372 -49.76 -5.68 8.97
CA ASN A 372 -50.96 -6.14 9.67
C ASN A 372 -50.82 -7.62 10.07
N MET A 373 -50.24 -8.46 9.21
CA MET A 373 -49.97 -9.87 9.53
C MET A 373 -48.91 -10.04 10.63
N ALA A 374 -47.89 -9.18 10.68
CA ALA A 374 -46.79 -9.30 11.63
C ALA A 374 -47.06 -8.67 13.01
N LYS A 375 -48.04 -7.76 13.11
CA LYS A 375 -48.24 -6.84 14.23
C LYS A 375 -48.26 -7.50 15.62
N ASP A 376 -48.90 -8.66 15.75
CA ASP A 376 -49.12 -9.33 17.03
C ASP A 376 -47.89 -10.11 17.53
N GLU A 377 -46.90 -10.35 16.67
CA GLU A 377 -45.75 -11.23 16.93
C GLU A 377 -44.40 -10.51 16.78
N LEU A 378 -44.42 -9.17 16.68
CA LEU A 378 -43.21 -8.34 16.77
C LEU A 378 -42.65 -8.34 18.20
N PHE A 379 -41.37 -8.05 18.34
CA PHE A 379 -40.67 -7.98 19.64
C PHE A 379 -40.63 -9.30 20.42
N PRO A 380 -40.13 -10.39 19.84
CA PRO A 380 -40.03 -11.67 20.54
C PRO A 380 -39.12 -11.56 21.78
N ALA A 381 -39.54 -12.17 22.89
CA ALA A 381 -38.80 -12.11 24.15
C ALA A 381 -37.45 -12.86 24.12
N SER A 382 -37.34 -13.91 23.30
CA SER A 382 -36.12 -14.68 23.11
C SER A 382 -36.08 -15.33 21.73
N LEU A 383 -34.87 -15.64 21.25
CA LEU A 383 -34.65 -16.32 19.97
C LEU A 383 -34.41 -17.81 20.19
N THR A 384 -34.93 -18.63 19.27
CA THR A 384 -34.74 -20.08 19.29
C THR A 384 -34.21 -20.57 17.94
N LEU A 385 -33.28 -21.53 17.99
CA LEU A 385 -32.71 -22.15 16.79
C LEU A 385 -33.73 -23.11 16.16
N SER A 386 -34.14 -22.85 14.92
CA SER A 386 -35.02 -23.76 14.17
C SER A 386 -34.23 -24.85 13.44
N ALA A 387 -33.06 -24.49 12.89
CA ALA A 387 -32.20 -25.39 12.14
C ALA A 387 -30.73 -24.95 12.18
N ALA A 388 -29.83 -25.92 12.17
CA ALA A 388 -28.39 -25.72 12.00
C ALA A 388 -27.90 -26.53 10.80
N GLU A 389 -27.77 -25.86 9.66
CA GLU A 389 -27.20 -26.42 8.45
C GLU A 389 -25.69 -26.21 8.42
N VAL A 390 -24.97 -27.16 7.82
CA VAL A 390 -23.54 -27.01 7.58
C VAL A 390 -23.32 -25.92 6.54
N ALA A 391 -22.39 -25.01 6.80
CA ALA A 391 -22.00 -23.99 5.84
C ALA A 391 -21.20 -24.63 4.70
N GLU A 392 -21.85 -24.83 3.56
CA GLU A 392 -21.25 -25.41 2.35
C GLU A 392 -21.29 -24.42 1.20
N HIS A 393 -20.24 -24.45 0.38
CA HIS A 393 -20.21 -23.66 -0.84
C HIS A 393 -21.12 -24.26 -1.91
N LYS A 394 -22.05 -23.45 -2.42
CA LYS A 394 -22.86 -23.78 -3.59
C LYS A 394 -22.37 -22.96 -4.77
N ALA A 395 -21.62 -23.60 -5.66
CA ALA A 395 -21.17 -22.98 -6.90
C ALA A 395 -22.38 -22.58 -7.77
N HIS A 396 -22.26 -21.44 -8.44
CA HIS A 396 -23.25 -20.98 -9.41
C HIS A 396 -22.59 -20.78 -10.78
N MET A 397 -23.42 -20.76 -11.83
CA MET A 397 -22.96 -20.36 -13.15
C MET A 397 -22.77 -18.86 -13.17
N LYS A 398 -21.62 -18.39 -13.66
CA LYS A 398 -21.33 -16.97 -13.84
C LYS A 398 -22.45 -16.28 -14.60
N ASN A 399 -22.82 -15.06 -14.21
CA ASN A 399 -23.78 -14.27 -15.00
C ASN A 399 -23.13 -13.49 -16.15
N GLY A 400 -21.79 -13.37 -16.18
CA GLY A 400 -21.06 -12.56 -17.17
C GLY A 400 -21.10 -11.07 -16.84
N GLY A 401 -20.97 -10.23 -17.88
CA GLY A 401 -21.01 -8.77 -17.79
C GLY A 401 -19.84 -8.11 -17.05
N TRP A 402 -18.79 -8.87 -16.69
CA TRP A 402 -17.64 -8.38 -15.93
C TRP A 402 -16.32 -8.92 -16.51
N GLY A 403 -16.24 -9.01 -17.84
CA GLY A 403 -15.04 -9.46 -18.57
C GLY A 403 -14.01 -8.37 -18.84
N ASP A 404 -14.39 -7.09 -18.74
CA ASP A 404 -13.53 -5.96 -19.10
C ASP A 404 -12.46 -5.70 -18.03
N VAL A 405 -11.20 -5.72 -18.45
CA VAL A 405 -10.04 -5.55 -17.56
C VAL A 405 -9.97 -4.17 -16.90
N ARG A 406 -10.66 -3.17 -17.47
CA ARG A 406 -10.74 -1.82 -16.90
C ARG A 406 -11.60 -1.83 -15.63
N ASP A 407 -12.71 -2.56 -15.62
CA ASP A 407 -13.55 -2.76 -14.43
C ASP A 407 -12.77 -3.50 -13.33
N HIS A 408 -12.02 -4.55 -13.71
CA HIS A 408 -11.17 -5.28 -12.76
C HIS A 408 -10.15 -4.38 -12.09
N SER A 409 -9.57 -3.47 -12.86
CA SER A 409 -8.54 -2.54 -12.37
C SER A 409 -9.14 -1.40 -11.54
N CYS A 410 -10.36 -0.96 -11.86
CA CYS A 410 -11.09 0.08 -11.13
C CYS A 410 -11.40 -0.37 -9.70
N ASP A 411 -12.01 -1.54 -9.52
CA ASP A 411 -12.38 -2.04 -8.18
C ASP A 411 -11.17 -2.35 -7.31
N LYS A 412 -10.10 -2.88 -7.91
CA LYS A 412 -8.84 -3.12 -7.18
C LYS A 412 -8.29 -1.84 -6.58
N ARG A 413 -8.50 -0.69 -7.25
CA ARG A 413 -8.02 0.63 -6.82
C ARG A 413 -8.90 1.26 -5.75
N CYS A 414 -10.21 1.02 -5.76
CA CYS A 414 -11.17 1.51 -4.74
C CYS A 414 -10.86 1.01 -3.31
N VAL A 415 -10.26 -0.18 -3.18
CA VAL A 415 -10.09 -0.90 -1.90
C VAL A 415 -8.64 -0.94 -1.39
N ARG A 416 -7.70 -0.30 -2.09
CA ARG A 416 -6.27 -0.40 -1.74
C ARG A 416 -6.01 0.02 -0.30
N SER A 417 -5.62 -0.94 0.54
CA SER A 417 -4.88 -0.68 1.77
C SER A 417 -3.51 -0.14 1.37
N TYR A 418 -3.29 1.12 1.70
CA TYR A 418 -2.30 2.01 1.12
C TYR A 418 -0.86 1.71 1.57
N ARG A 419 -0.22 0.65 1.07
CA ARG A 419 1.23 0.50 1.21
C ARG A 419 1.94 1.62 0.45
N MET A 420 2.92 2.25 1.10
CA MET A 420 3.62 3.40 0.54
C MET A 420 4.57 2.91 -0.55
N ALA A 421 4.24 3.14 -1.82
CA ALA A 421 5.21 3.02 -2.91
C ALA A 421 6.31 4.07 -2.67
N HIS A 422 7.58 3.66 -2.74
CA HIS A 422 8.71 4.57 -2.60
C HIS A 422 9.31 4.89 -3.96
N TRP A 423 9.85 6.09 -4.09
CA TRP A 423 10.62 6.49 -5.25
C TRP A 423 12.07 6.77 -4.89
N PHE A 424 12.97 6.14 -5.63
CA PHE A 424 14.41 6.28 -5.49
C PHE A 424 15.04 6.65 -6.84
N HIS A 425 15.85 7.70 -6.82
CA HIS A 425 16.65 8.09 -7.99
C HIS A 425 17.76 7.05 -8.24
N ARG A 426 18.00 6.74 -9.51
CA ARG A 426 19.07 5.82 -9.91
C ARG A 426 19.90 6.43 -11.02
N ASN A 427 21.20 6.57 -10.77
CA ASN A 427 22.20 6.77 -11.81
C ASN A 427 22.31 5.51 -12.69
N PRO A 428 22.83 5.61 -13.93
CA PRO A 428 22.95 4.48 -14.83
C PRO A 428 23.90 3.38 -14.30
N LEU A 429 23.71 2.14 -14.77
CA LEU A 429 24.68 1.06 -14.61
C LEU A 429 25.98 1.38 -15.36
N LYS A 430 27.09 0.85 -14.85
CA LYS A 430 28.38 0.92 -15.52
C LYS A 430 28.39 -0.05 -16.70
N ALA A 431 28.96 0.39 -17.83
CA ALA A 431 29.21 -0.42 -19.00
C ALA A 431 30.69 -0.77 -19.08
N THR A 432 31.03 -1.93 -19.65
CA THR A 432 32.41 -2.38 -19.84
C THR A 432 32.66 -2.86 -21.26
N ALA A 433 33.91 -2.74 -21.71
CA ALA A 433 34.34 -3.46 -22.90
C ALA A 433 34.26 -5.00 -22.69
N PRO A 434 33.95 -5.78 -23.74
CA PRO A 434 34.09 -7.23 -23.71
C PRO A 434 35.54 -7.64 -23.44
N VAL A 435 35.74 -8.74 -22.71
CA VAL A 435 37.07 -9.27 -22.39
C VAL A 435 37.10 -10.75 -22.77
N SER A 436 38.02 -11.13 -23.66
CA SER A 436 38.12 -12.50 -24.16
C SER A 436 38.90 -13.44 -23.24
N PHE A 437 39.72 -12.89 -22.33
CA PHE A 437 40.69 -13.63 -21.50
C PHE A 437 41.60 -14.56 -22.32
N ASN A 438 41.84 -14.25 -23.60
CA ASN A 438 42.75 -15.01 -24.45
C ASN A 438 44.16 -14.41 -24.38
N TYR A 439 45.08 -15.14 -23.77
CA TYR A 439 46.46 -14.69 -23.54
C TYR A 439 47.50 -15.32 -24.49
N TYR A 440 47.09 -15.83 -25.65
CA TYR A 440 47.97 -16.22 -26.77
C TYR A 440 49.29 -16.93 -26.37
N GLY A 441 49.19 -18.14 -25.81
CA GLY A 441 50.35 -18.97 -25.45
C GLY A 441 50.88 -18.78 -24.03
N VAL A 442 50.41 -17.77 -23.29
CA VAL A 442 50.71 -17.59 -21.85
C VAL A 442 50.11 -18.72 -21.00
N ALA A 443 48.90 -19.19 -21.33
CA ALA A 443 48.27 -20.33 -20.66
C ALA A 443 48.88 -21.66 -21.16
N GLY A 444 49.90 -22.16 -20.46
CA GLY A 444 50.72 -23.30 -20.89
C GLY A 444 50.12 -24.68 -20.67
N SER A 445 48.96 -24.80 -20.02
CA SER A 445 48.28 -26.07 -19.73
C SER A 445 46.80 -26.07 -20.10
N PRO A 446 46.17 -27.24 -20.33
CA PRO A 446 44.73 -27.34 -20.53
C PRO A 446 43.91 -26.77 -19.35
N ALA A 447 44.39 -26.95 -18.12
CA ALA A 447 43.77 -26.41 -16.92
C ALA A 447 43.81 -24.87 -16.88
N ALA A 448 44.95 -24.25 -17.22
CA ALA A 448 45.07 -22.79 -17.32
C ALA A 448 44.16 -22.21 -18.41
N ASN A 449 44.05 -22.89 -19.56
CA ASN A 449 43.12 -22.50 -20.63
C ASN A 449 41.66 -22.64 -20.20
N LYS A 450 41.33 -23.66 -19.40
CA LYS A 450 39.98 -23.81 -18.81
C LYS A 450 39.64 -22.65 -17.89
N ILE A 451 40.55 -22.22 -17.00
CA ILE A 451 40.33 -21.05 -16.13
C ILE A 451 40.06 -19.79 -16.95
N CYS A 452 40.82 -19.55 -18.03
CA CYS A 452 40.61 -18.39 -18.91
C CYS A 452 39.23 -18.43 -19.60
N ASN A 453 38.82 -19.62 -20.08
CA ASN A 453 37.49 -19.81 -20.67
C ASN A 453 36.37 -19.61 -19.64
N ASP A 454 36.53 -20.14 -18.42
CA ASP A 454 35.56 -20.01 -17.33
C ASP A 454 35.47 -18.55 -16.85
N LEU A 455 36.58 -17.81 -16.78
CA LEU A 455 36.58 -16.36 -16.51
C LEU A 455 35.77 -15.59 -17.54
N ARG A 456 35.96 -15.90 -18.83
CA ARG A 456 35.18 -15.28 -19.92
C ARG A 456 33.68 -15.58 -19.78
N THR A 457 33.31 -16.84 -19.59
CA THR A 457 31.90 -17.26 -19.54
C THR A 457 31.18 -16.78 -18.28
N THR A 458 31.82 -16.86 -17.12
CA THR A 458 31.25 -16.37 -15.85
C THR A 458 31.14 -14.86 -15.83
N ARG A 459 32.12 -14.11 -16.39
CA ARG A 459 32.02 -12.66 -16.56
C ARG A 459 30.85 -12.26 -17.46
N ALA A 460 30.72 -12.91 -18.62
CA ALA A 460 29.63 -12.65 -19.55
C ALA A 460 28.27 -12.93 -18.90
N ARG A 461 28.14 -14.06 -18.20
CA ARG A 461 26.93 -14.41 -17.46
C ARG A 461 26.58 -13.37 -16.40
N LEU A 462 27.54 -12.89 -15.62
CA LEU A 462 27.30 -11.86 -14.61
C LEU A 462 26.83 -10.54 -15.24
N LEU A 463 27.44 -10.13 -16.36
CA LEU A 463 27.03 -8.94 -17.10
C LEU A 463 25.60 -9.05 -17.64
N ASP A 464 25.19 -10.22 -18.13
CA ASP A 464 23.82 -10.47 -18.60
C ASP A 464 22.79 -10.32 -17.48
N MET A 465 23.12 -10.74 -16.25
CA MET A 465 22.24 -10.63 -15.08
C MET A 465 21.91 -9.19 -14.69
N PHE A 466 22.75 -8.22 -15.05
CA PHE A 466 22.47 -6.82 -14.71
C PHE A 466 21.24 -6.25 -15.42
N THR A 467 20.93 -6.76 -16.61
CA THR A 467 19.77 -6.32 -17.42
C THR A 467 18.61 -7.30 -17.39
N ASP A 468 18.81 -8.49 -16.82
CA ASP A 468 17.76 -9.51 -16.72
C ASP A 468 16.72 -9.14 -15.64
N ILE A 469 15.48 -8.93 -16.08
CA ILE A 469 14.33 -8.55 -15.24
C ILE A 469 13.93 -9.68 -14.28
N THR A 470 14.24 -10.93 -14.63
CA THR A 470 13.94 -12.13 -13.84
C THR A 470 15.01 -12.45 -12.80
N CYS A 471 16.15 -11.73 -12.84
CA CYS A 471 17.24 -11.94 -11.89
C CYS A 471 16.79 -11.62 -10.45
N THR A 472 16.99 -12.59 -9.56
CA THR A 472 16.74 -12.47 -8.11
C THR A 472 18.04 -12.27 -7.35
N PRO A 473 18.00 -11.79 -6.09
CA PRO A 473 19.20 -11.64 -5.25
C PRO A 473 20.06 -12.90 -5.15
N GLU A 474 19.44 -14.08 -5.20
CA GLU A 474 20.11 -15.37 -5.17
C GLU A 474 20.82 -15.67 -6.50
N ILE A 475 20.16 -15.44 -7.63
CA ILE A 475 20.77 -15.61 -8.96
C ILE A 475 21.96 -14.67 -9.12
N MET A 476 21.80 -13.39 -8.73
CA MET A 476 22.88 -12.41 -8.77
C MET A 476 24.06 -12.83 -7.89
N LYS A 477 23.80 -13.28 -6.66
CA LYS A 477 24.85 -13.78 -5.76
C LYS A 477 25.60 -14.96 -6.37
N ASN A 478 24.90 -15.95 -6.91
CA ASN A 478 25.53 -17.13 -7.51
C ASN A 478 26.41 -16.77 -8.73
N ALA A 479 25.95 -15.85 -9.59
CA ALA A 479 26.74 -15.36 -10.71
C ALA A 479 27.97 -14.56 -10.26
N THR A 480 27.81 -13.73 -9.23
CA THR A 480 28.88 -12.94 -8.62
C THR A 480 29.95 -13.85 -8.01
N ASP A 481 29.53 -14.84 -7.22
CA ASP A 481 30.44 -15.77 -6.55
C ASP A 481 31.23 -16.61 -7.56
N ALA A 482 30.57 -17.06 -8.64
CA ALA A 482 31.22 -17.82 -9.71
C ALA A 482 32.32 -17.04 -10.43
N TYR A 483 32.10 -15.74 -10.69
CA TYR A 483 33.11 -14.91 -11.34
C TYR A 483 34.23 -14.48 -10.37
N PHE A 484 33.88 -14.00 -9.18
CA PHE A 484 34.85 -13.48 -8.22
C PHE A 484 35.74 -14.56 -7.61
N SER A 485 35.24 -15.80 -7.44
CA SER A 485 36.08 -16.92 -7.00
C SER A 485 37.22 -17.25 -7.97
N LEU A 486 37.01 -17.02 -9.28
CA LEU A 486 38.04 -17.18 -10.32
C LEU A 486 38.93 -15.94 -10.45
N LEU A 487 38.33 -14.74 -10.46
CA LEU A 487 39.07 -13.47 -10.60
C LEU A 487 40.07 -13.27 -9.47
N GLN A 488 39.72 -13.68 -8.25
CA GLN A 488 40.62 -13.62 -7.10
C GLN A 488 41.88 -14.44 -7.28
N GLY A 489 41.86 -15.53 -8.07
CA GLY A 489 43.08 -16.29 -8.36
C GLY A 489 44.13 -15.49 -9.14
N PHE A 490 43.71 -14.45 -9.87
CA PHE A 490 44.59 -13.52 -10.59
C PHE A 490 45.05 -12.35 -9.71
N ILE A 491 44.56 -12.24 -8.47
CA ILE A 491 44.86 -11.15 -7.54
C ILE A 491 45.62 -11.67 -6.32
N ALA A 492 45.06 -12.66 -5.61
CA ALA A 492 45.58 -13.15 -4.35
C ALA A 492 46.78 -14.09 -4.51
N SER A 493 47.65 -14.12 -3.49
CA SER A 493 48.73 -15.11 -3.38
C SER A 493 48.13 -16.51 -3.15
N LEU A 494 48.55 -17.49 -3.94
CA LEU A 494 48.06 -18.87 -3.84
C LEU A 494 48.94 -19.75 -2.94
N ASP A 495 50.13 -19.26 -2.58
CA ASP A 495 51.17 -19.93 -1.78
C ASP A 495 51.24 -19.42 -0.33
N GLY A 496 50.28 -18.59 0.10
CA GLY A 496 50.25 -18.00 1.45
C GLY A 496 51.23 -16.84 1.65
N GLY A 497 51.88 -16.35 0.58
CA GLY A 497 52.69 -15.14 0.59
C GLY A 497 51.86 -13.84 0.71
N THR A 498 52.55 -12.72 0.90
CA THR A 498 51.94 -11.37 0.95
C THR A 498 51.98 -10.64 -0.41
N GLN A 499 52.58 -11.24 -1.44
CA GLN A 499 52.68 -10.64 -2.77
C GLN A 499 51.47 -11.01 -3.62
N ASP A 500 50.93 -10.03 -4.35
CA ASP A 500 49.85 -10.28 -5.30
C ASP A 500 50.32 -11.21 -6.43
N ASN A 501 49.37 -11.91 -7.04
CA ASN A 501 49.66 -12.83 -8.13
C ASN A 501 50.31 -12.11 -9.33
N LYS A 502 51.31 -12.75 -9.96
CA LYS A 502 51.97 -12.25 -11.18
C LYS A 502 51.00 -11.90 -12.33
N MET A 503 49.80 -12.47 -12.30
CA MET A 503 48.77 -12.27 -13.31
C MET A 503 47.94 -10.97 -13.11
N ARG A 504 48.11 -10.24 -12.01
CA ARG A 504 47.30 -9.06 -11.67
C ARG A 504 47.26 -8.00 -12.77
N TYR A 505 48.36 -7.81 -13.50
CA TYR A 505 48.50 -6.75 -14.51
C TYR A 505 48.46 -7.26 -15.95
N ILE A 506 47.96 -8.48 -16.21
CA ILE A 506 47.98 -9.05 -17.57
C ILE A 506 46.91 -8.45 -18.50
N GLN A 507 45.77 -7.99 -17.96
CA GLN A 507 44.59 -7.62 -18.75
C GLN A 507 44.23 -6.16 -18.50
N ASN A 508 43.94 -5.44 -19.58
CA ASN A 508 43.37 -4.10 -19.53
C ASN A 508 41.84 -4.17 -19.47
N PHE A 509 41.24 -3.44 -18.53
CA PHE A 509 39.79 -3.35 -18.36
C PHE A 509 39.33 -1.92 -18.57
N LYS A 510 38.17 -1.75 -19.19
CA LYS A 510 37.61 -0.44 -19.55
C LYS A 510 36.17 -0.36 -19.09
N TRP A 511 35.85 0.62 -18.24
CA TRP A 511 34.54 0.82 -17.61
C TRP A 511 34.06 2.26 -17.74
N THR A 512 32.75 2.47 -17.95
CA THR A 512 32.10 3.79 -17.76
C THR A 512 31.79 4.03 -16.29
N ASP A 513 31.46 5.27 -15.93
CA ASP A 513 31.10 5.67 -14.56
C ASP A 513 29.72 6.29 -14.50
N THR A 514 29.05 6.16 -13.36
CA THR A 514 27.64 6.55 -13.19
C THR A 514 27.37 8.04 -13.44
N LEU A 515 28.37 8.91 -13.20
CA LEU A 515 28.26 10.36 -13.36
C LEU A 515 28.93 10.90 -14.64
N GLN A 516 29.71 10.08 -15.36
CA GLN A 516 30.53 10.51 -16.50
C GLN A 516 29.93 10.12 -17.86
N GLY A 517 28.67 9.68 -17.88
CA GLY A 517 27.97 9.28 -19.10
C GLY A 517 28.69 8.12 -19.81
N ASN A 518 28.98 8.31 -21.10
CA ASN A 518 29.56 7.27 -21.95
C ASN A 518 31.09 7.34 -22.06
N THR A 519 31.76 8.18 -21.26
CA THR A 519 33.22 8.33 -21.30
C THR A 519 33.88 7.28 -20.40
N PRO A 520 34.49 6.23 -20.95
CA PRO A 520 35.10 5.18 -20.13
C PRO A 520 36.46 5.60 -19.57
N SER A 521 36.86 4.96 -18.47
CA SER A 521 38.23 4.90 -17.96
C SER A 521 38.77 3.48 -18.09
N ALA A 522 40.08 3.33 -18.23
CA ALA A 522 40.72 2.03 -18.36
C ALA A 522 41.94 1.90 -17.45
N GLN A 523 42.08 0.74 -16.81
CA GLN A 523 43.29 0.37 -16.07
C GLN A 523 43.64 -1.09 -16.34
N GLN A 524 44.94 -1.35 -16.46
CA GLN A 524 45.51 -2.68 -16.61
C GLN A 524 45.76 -3.29 -15.22
N ASP A 525 44.68 -3.55 -14.49
CA ASP A 525 44.71 -4.08 -13.13
C ASP A 525 43.45 -4.94 -12.84
N MET A 526 43.65 -6.18 -12.40
CA MET A 526 42.55 -7.08 -11.99
C MET A 526 41.80 -6.56 -10.76
N VAL A 527 42.44 -5.78 -9.88
CA VAL A 527 41.75 -5.13 -8.75
C VAL A 527 40.80 -4.05 -9.26
N PHE A 528 41.16 -3.32 -10.33
CA PHE A 528 40.26 -2.36 -10.95
C PHE A 528 39.01 -3.02 -11.55
N GLU A 529 39.15 -4.20 -12.17
CA GLU A 529 38.00 -5.01 -12.61
C GLU A 529 37.15 -5.46 -11.42
N LEU A 530 37.77 -6.01 -10.37
CA LEU A 530 37.07 -6.48 -9.17
C LEU A 530 36.22 -5.37 -8.56
N VAL A 531 36.81 -4.18 -8.36
CA VAL A 531 36.11 -3.05 -7.76
C VAL A 531 35.02 -2.52 -8.70
N SER A 532 35.30 -2.37 -10.00
CA SER A 532 34.33 -1.85 -10.97
C SER A 532 33.13 -2.77 -11.15
N MET A 533 33.36 -4.08 -11.23
CA MET A 533 32.30 -5.08 -11.32
C MET A 533 31.48 -5.15 -10.02
N SER A 534 32.15 -5.16 -8.86
CA SER A 534 31.47 -5.18 -7.55
C SER A 534 30.62 -3.92 -7.34
N PHE A 535 31.11 -2.76 -7.78
CA PHE A 535 30.33 -1.52 -7.77
C PHE A 535 29.04 -1.70 -8.59
N ASN A 536 29.13 -2.33 -9.76
CA ASN A 536 27.96 -2.59 -10.59
C ASN A 536 26.99 -3.60 -9.96
N VAL A 537 27.50 -4.61 -9.23
CA VAL A 537 26.67 -5.51 -8.40
C VAL A 537 25.93 -4.74 -7.32
N ALA A 538 26.59 -3.81 -6.62
CA ALA A 538 25.93 -2.94 -5.65
C ALA A 538 24.85 -2.06 -6.30
N LEU A 539 25.14 -1.45 -7.46
CA LEU A 539 24.15 -0.70 -8.24
C LEU A 539 22.95 -1.57 -8.63
N TRP A 540 23.17 -2.82 -9.04
CA TRP A 540 22.08 -3.74 -9.33
C TRP A 540 21.18 -3.97 -8.13
N TYR A 541 21.72 -4.19 -6.92
CA TYR A 541 20.92 -4.33 -5.71
C TYR A 541 20.08 -3.07 -5.44
N THR A 542 20.65 -1.87 -5.64
CA THR A 542 19.87 -0.63 -5.50
C THR A 542 18.76 -0.52 -6.54
N LYS A 543 19.00 -0.92 -7.80
CA LYS A 543 18.02 -0.88 -8.89
C LYS A 543 16.92 -1.93 -8.72
N PHE A 544 17.28 -3.13 -8.27
CA PHE A 544 16.35 -4.18 -7.87
C PHE A 544 15.42 -3.68 -6.77
N ALA A 545 15.99 -3.06 -5.72
CA ALA A 545 15.23 -2.45 -4.64
C ALA A 545 14.29 -1.33 -5.15
N SER A 546 14.76 -0.42 -6.01
CA SER A 546 13.90 0.65 -6.54
C SER A 546 12.77 0.13 -7.42
N ARG A 547 13.03 -0.92 -8.21
CA ARG A 547 12.00 -1.54 -9.06
C ARG A 547 10.90 -2.17 -8.23
N LEU A 548 11.26 -2.90 -7.16
CA LEU A 548 10.29 -3.46 -6.23
C LEU A 548 9.54 -2.38 -5.44
N ALA A 549 10.27 -1.37 -4.96
CA ALA A 549 9.71 -0.28 -4.16
C ALA A 549 8.74 0.63 -4.93
N GLY A 550 8.94 0.74 -6.25
CA GLY A 550 8.05 1.44 -7.16
C GLY A 550 6.79 0.66 -7.59
N LYS A 551 6.62 -0.60 -7.16
CA LYS A 551 5.38 -1.35 -7.42
C LYS A 551 4.24 -0.75 -6.60
N GLU A 552 3.10 -0.51 -7.24
CA GLU A 552 1.90 0.00 -6.57
C GLU A 552 1.36 -0.97 -5.49
N ASN A 553 1.56 -2.28 -5.69
CA ASN A 553 1.06 -3.36 -4.82
C ASN A 553 2.22 -4.13 -4.14
N ILE A 554 3.15 -3.43 -3.47
CA ILE A 554 4.27 -4.10 -2.80
C ILE A 554 3.81 -5.01 -1.64
N THR A 555 4.18 -6.28 -1.69
CA THR A 555 3.91 -7.26 -0.61
C THR A 555 4.89 -7.10 0.57
N GLU A 556 4.60 -7.70 1.73
CA GLU A 556 5.49 -7.57 2.90
C GLU A 556 6.84 -8.26 2.66
N PRO A 557 6.89 -9.47 2.05
CA PRO A 557 8.14 -10.08 1.64
C PRO A 557 8.94 -9.19 0.69
N GLU A 558 8.29 -8.57 -0.30
CA GLU A 558 8.99 -7.67 -1.23
C GLU A 558 9.53 -6.42 -0.54
N ALA A 559 8.81 -5.83 0.42
CA ALA A 559 9.32 -4.71 1.21
C ALA A 559 10.55 -5.11 2.05
N LYS A 560 10.58 -6.34 2.60
CA LYS A 560 11.77 -6.89 3.26
C LYS A 560 12.92 -7.08 2.28
N ASP A 561 12.64 -7.50 1.05
CA ASP A 561 13.65 -7.65 0.00
C ASP A 561 14.22 -6.29 -0.44
N VAL A 562 13.39 -5.24 -0.54
CA VAL A 562 13.86 -3.87 -0.78
C VAL A 562 14.83 -3.45 0.32
N HIS A 563 14.40 -3.56 1.59
CA HIS A 563 15.19 -3.19 2.74
C HIS A 563 16.51 -3.97 2.82
N ARG A 564 16.47 -5.30 2.64
CA ARG A 564 17.66 -6.16 2.63
C ARG A 564 18.62 -5.80 1.49
N SER A 565 18.10 -5.61 0.29
CA SER A 565 18.92 -5.34 -0.91
C SER A 565 19.71 -4.04 -0.77
N LEU A 566 19.08 -2.98 -0.23
CA LEU A 566 19.76 -1.69 0.01
C LEU A 566 20.87 -1.83 1.06
N LYS A 567 20.64 -2.59 2.13
CA LYS A 567 21.68 -2.84 3.16
C LYS A 567 22.85 -3.67 2.64
N VAL A 568 22.58 -4.62 1.74
CA VAL A 568 23.62 -5.40 1.04
C VAL A 568 24.44 -4.49 0.12
N ALA A 569 23.79 -3.62 -0.66
CA ALA A 569 24.49 -2.66 -1.51
C ALA A 569 25.41 -1.73 -0.69
N ALA A 570 24.92 -1.19 0.43
CA ALA A 570 25.73 -0.37 1.34
C ALA A 570 26.97 -1.13 1.84
N GLY A 571 26.81 -2.40 2.21
CA GLY A 571 27.90 -3.27 2.65
C GLY A 571 28.97 -3.52 1.60
N ILE A 572 28.55 -3.74 0.35
CA ILE A 572 29.47 -3.87 -0.79
C ILE A 572 30.26 -2.58 -0.96
N PHE A 573 29.60 -1.41 -0.99
CA PHE A 573 30.30 -0.13 -1.14
C PHE A 573 31.32 0.13 -0.02
N ILE A 574 30.98 -0.19 1.24
CA ILE A 574 31.90 -0.08 2.38
C ILE A 574 33.13 -0.97 2.18
N ASN A 575 32.91 -2.26 1.87
CA ASN A 575 34.00 -3.19 1.62
C ASN A 575 34.92 -2.72 0.49
N LEU A 576 34.35 -2.22 -0.61
CA LEU A 576 35.12 -1.67 -1.72
C LEU A 576 35.96 -0.46 -1.29
N LYS A 577 35.37 0.48 -0.54
CA LYS A 577 36.04 1.69 -0.06
C LYS A 577 37.19 1.37 0.89
N GLU A 578 36.98 0.47 1.85
CA GLU A 578 37.92 0.24 2.94
C GLU A 578 39.01 -0.78 2.57
N VAL A 579 38.69 -1.79 1.77
CA VAL A 579 39.59 -2.94 1.53
C VAL A 579 40.23 -2.89 0.14
N HIS A 580 39.45 -2.60 -0.91
CA HIS A 580 39.90 -2.84 -2.29
C HIS A 580 40.39 -1.59 -3.02
N ILE A 581 39.70 -0.45 -2.89
CA ILE A 581 40.11 0.82 -3.51
C ILE A 581 41.52 1.26 -3.07
N PRO A 582 41.93 1.14 -1.80
CA PRO A 582 43.29 1.48 -1.37
C PRO A 582 44.40 0.64 -2.02
N ARG A 583 44.04 -0.52 -2.63
CA ARG A 583 44.99 -1.40 -3.33
C ARG A 583 45.23 -0.99 -4.78
N LEU A 584 44.47 -0.05 -5.33
CA LEU A 584 44.64 0.42 -6.72
C LEU A 584 45.97 1.18 -6.85
N ILE A 585 46.75 0.87 -7.89
CA ILE A 585 48.00 1.61 -8.17
C ILE A 585 47.66 3.03 -8.65
N THR A 586 46.71 3.12 -9.57
CA THR A 586 46.29 4.40 -10.16
C THR A 586 45.00 4.83 -9.49
N PRO A 587 45.02 5.92 -8.71
CA PRO A 587 43.81 6.42 -8.06
C PRO A 587 42.79 6.86 -9.12
N ALA A 588 41.51 6.78 -8.75
CA ALA A 588 40.43 7.23 -9.63
C ALA A 588 40.47 8.75 -9.81
N GLU A 589 40.16 9.21 -11.03
CA GLU A 589 40.04 10.63 -11.33
C GLU A 589 38.85 11.26 -10.59
N LYS A 590 38.88 12.59 -10.46
CA LYS A 590 37.80 13.32 -9.82
C LYS A 590 36.48 13.11 -10.57
N GLY A 591 35.39 12.83 -9.84
CA GLY A 591 34.05 12.63 -10.37
C GLY A 591 33.78 11.23 -10.92
N ARG A 592 34.71 10.28 -10.76
CA ARG A 592 34.54 8.86 -11.10
C ARG A 592 33.94 8.08 -9.92
N ASP A 593 33.40 6.90 -10.19
CA ASP A 593 32.68 6.11 -9.18
C ASP A 593 33.56 5.67 -8.00
N LEU A 594 34.82 5.35 -8.30
CA LEU A 594 35.78 4.80 -7.34
C LEU A 594 36.45 5.88 -6.47
N GLU A 595 36.01 7.13 -6.59
CA GLU A 595 36.48 8.23 -5.76
C GLU A 595 35.76 8.24 -4.39
N PRO A 596 36.44 8.54 -3.27
CA PRO A 596 35.84 8.52 -1.92
C PRO A 596 34.50 9.27 -1.77
N ARG A 597 34.33 10.43 -2.40
CA ARG A 597 33.08 11.23 -2.29
C ARG A 597 31.88 10.52 -2.91
N VAL A 598 32.06 9.90 -4.07
CA VAL A 598 30.98 9.17 -4.75
C VAL A 598 30.63 7.91 -3.97
N MET A 599 31.65 7.18 -3.48
CA MET A 599 31.47 6.01 -2.62
C MET A 599 30.68 6.35 -1.35
N ASP A 600 31.07 7.41 -0.64
CA ASP A 600 30.40 7.84 0.60
C ASP A 600 28.96 8.26 0.35
N ALA A 601 28.68 8.97 -0.74
CA ALA A 601 27.32 9.33 -1.11
C ALA A 601 26.44 8.10 -1.39
N TYR A 602 26.96 7.07 -2.08
CA TYR A 602 26.22 5.82 -2.31
C TYR A 602 25.96 5.03 -1.03
N ILE A 603 26.95 4.91 -0.14
CA ILE A 603 26.80 4.23 1.16
C ILE A 603 25.67 4.90 1.95
N ILE A 604 25.76 6.22 2.11
CA ILE A 604 24.81 6.99 2.90
C ILE A 604 23.41 6.96 2.27
N GLN A 605 23.31 7.07 0.94
CA GLN A 605 22.02 6.97 0.25
C GLN A 605 21.37 5.60 0.46
N CYS A 606 22.12 4.50 0.38
CA CYS A 606 21.56 3.16 0.60
C CYS A 606 20.99 3.01 2.01
N GLN A 607 21.66 3.57 3.02
CA GLN A 607 21.16 3.59 4.40
C GLN A 607 19.89 4.44 4.52
N ALA A 608 19.88 5.64 3.93
CA ALA A 608 18.73 6.53 3.96
C ALA A 608 17.49 5.89 3.31
N GLU A 609 17.65 5.32 2.12
CA GLU A 609 16.58 4.64 1.37
C GLU A 609 16.05 3.40 2.11
N ALA A 610 16.93 2.62 2.75
CA ALA A 610 16.51 1.49 3.58
C ALA A 610 15.70 1.97 4.78
N GLN A 611 16.11 3.08 5.39
CA GLN A 611 15.40 3.65 6.54
C GLN A 611 14.02 4.21 6.18
N GLU A 612 13.79 4.62 4.93
CA GLU A 612 12.44 4.96 4.44
C GLU A 612 11.46 3.79 4.60
N VAL A 613 11.92 2.58 4.28
CA VAL A 613 11.11 1.35 4.42
C VAL A 613 10.83 1.06 5.89
N THR A 614 11.82 1.29 6.77
CA THR A 614 11.63 1.14 8.22
C THR A 614 10.60 2.13 8.77
N ILE A 615 10.64 3.40 8.33
CA ILE A 615 9.64 4.41 8.70
C ILE A 615 8.24 3.98 8.25
N ALA A 616 8.11 3.52 7.00
CA ALA A 616 6.84 3.05 6.47
C ALA A 616 6.27 1.89 7.31
N ARG A 617 7.12 0.94 7.68
CA ARG A 617 6.73 -0.19 8.55
C ARG A 617 6.39 0.27 9.97
N ALA A 618 7.12 1.23 10.53
CA ALA A 618 6.84 1.77 11.86
C ALA A 618 5.46 2.45 11.91
N ILE A 619 5.07 3.15 10.83
CA ILE A 619 3.74 3.75 10.67
C ILE A 619 2.67 2.66 10.53
N GLU A 620 2.90 1.63 9.69
CA GLU A 620 1.97 0.51 9.49
C GLU A 620 1.70 -0.25 10.79
N LEU A 621 2.74 -0.48 11.59
CA LEU A 621 2.67 -1.12 12.90
C LEU A 621 2.20 -0.19 14.03
N LYS A 622 1.80 1.05 13.72
CA LYS A 622 1.29 2.05 14.67
C LYS A 622 2.23 2.30 15.86
N HIS A 623 3.54 2.36 15.61
CA HIS A 623 4.50 2.76 16.64
C HIS A 623 4.25 4.19 17.11
N LYS A 624 4.74 4.51 18.33
CA LYS A 624 4.65 5.86 18.91
C LYS A 624 5.23 6.92 17.97
N ALA A 625 4.56 8.06 17.87
CA ALA A 625 4.97 9.18 17.01
C ALA A 625 6.42 9.63 17.27
N THR A 626 6.89 9.52 18.51
CA THR A 626 8.26 9.87 18.91
C THR A 626 9.33 9.03 18.19
N ILE A 627 9.06 7.73 17.98
CA ILE A 627 9.98 6.82 17.27
C ILE A 627 10.00 7.17 15.78
N ILE A 628 8.82 7.43 15.20
CA ILE A 628 8.66 7.77 13.78
C ILE A 628 9.36 9.11 13.50
N ALA A 629 9.20 10.11 14.38
CA ALA A 629 9.86 11.40 14.28
C ALA A 629 11.39 11.26 14.32
N ALA A 630 11.92 10.44 15.24
CA ALA A 630 13.35 10.20 15.36
C ALA A 630 13.93 9.49 14.13
N LEU A 631 13.25 8.46 13.63
CA LEU A 631 13.67 7.76 12.41
C LEU A 631 13.65 8.70 11.19
N ALA A 632 12.61 9.52 11.04
CA ALA A 632 12.51 10.49 9.96
C ALA A 632 13.60 11.58 10.03
N TYR A 633 13.93 12.04 11.24
CA TYR A 633 14.99 13.02 11.46
C TYR A 633 16.36 12.46 11.05
N GLU A 634 16.70 11.25 11.50
CA GLU A 634 17.95 10.58 11.12
C GLU A 634 18.00 10.31 9.61
N THR A 635 16.89 9.92 8.98
CA THR A 635 16.81 9.76 7.53
C THR A 635 17.08 11.08 6.80
N ALA A 636 16.53 12.20 7.27
CA ALA A 636 16.80 13.52 6.70
C ALA A 636 18.29 13.89 6.84
N ASN A 637 18.92 13.57 7.97
CA ASN A 637 20.34 13.80 8.22
C ASN A 637 21.24 12.96 7.30
N PHE A 638 20.88 11.69 7.03
CA PHE A 638 21.60 10.90 6.04
C PHE A 638 21.53 11.54 4.66
N TYR A 639 20.35 11.96 4.19
CA TYR A 639 20.23 12.65 2.92
C TYR A 639 21.00 13.98 2.86
N GLN A 640 20.99 14.75 3.96
CA GLN A 640 21.80 15.98 4.07
C GLN A 640 23.30 15.69 3.95
N LYS A 641 23.77 14.67 4.67
CA LYS A 641 25.17 14.25 4.66
C LYS A 641 25.60 13.80 3.27
N ALA A 642 24.76 13.03 2.58
CA ALA A 642 25.01 12.61 1.20
C ALA A 642 25.11 13.81 0.23
N ASP A 643 24.22 14.80 0.32
CA ASP A 643 24.30 16.02 -0.51
C ASP A 643 25.58 16.81 -0.21
N HIS A 644 25.94 16.96 1.08
CA HIS A 644 27.16 17.67 1.47
C HIS A 644 28.42 16.98 0.93
N THR A 645 28.48 15.66 0.96
CA THR A 645 29.61 14.91 0.38
C THR A 645 29.82 15.21 -1.11
N LEU A 646 28.74 15.46 -1.85
CA LEU A 646 28.78 15.73 -3.29
C LEU A 646 28.97 17.22 -3.65
N ASN A 647 28.94 18.13 -2.67
CA ASN A 647 28.94 19.58 -2.94
C ASN A 647 30.21 20.12 -3.63
N THR A 648 31.32 19.39 -3.52
CA THR A 648 32.64 19.75 -4.05
C THR A 648 32.95 19.11 -5.42
N LEU A 649 32.02 18.29 -5.92
CA LEU A 649 32.06 17.76 -7.29
C LEU A 649 31.55 18.80 -8.28
N GLU A 650 31.90 18.62 -9.55
CA GLU A 650 31.47 19.54 -10.60
C GLU A 650 29.94 19.54 -10.74
N PRO A 651 29.29 20.72 -10.85
CA PRO A 651 27.84 20.80 -10.92
C PRO A 651 27.25 20.04 -12.11
N GLU A 652 27.97 19.97 -13.23
CA GLU A 652 27.49 19.38 -14.48
C GLU A 652 27.18 17.87 -14.37
N CYS A 653 27.93 17.14 -13.54
CA CYS A 653 27.75 15.70 -13.36
C CYS A 653 26.92 15.34 -12.12
N SER A 654 26.90 16.20 -11.09
CA SER A 654 26.32 15.90 -9.77
C SER A 654 24.98 16.57 -9.48
N SER A 655 24.60 17.64 -10.20
CA SER A 655 23.46 18.50 -9.84
C SER A 655 22.14 17.75 -9.72
N LYS A 656 21.80 16.87 -10.68
CA LYS A 656 20.52 16.15 -10.65
C LYS A 656 20.42 15.20 -9.47
N TRP A 657 21.50 14.49 -9.15
CA TRP A 657 21.58 13.61 -8.00
C TRP A 657 21.45 14.40 -6.68
N ARG A 658 22.16 15.53 -6.57
CA ARG A 658 22.05 16.44 -5.43
C ARG A 658 20.64 16.98 -5.23
N LYS A 659 19.92 17.34 -6.30
CA LYS A 659 18.50 17.77 -6.22
C LYS A 659 17.61 16.68 -5.64
N TYR A 660 17.83 15.41 -5.98
CA TYR A 660 17.13 14.29 -5.36
C TYR A 660 17.43 14.18 -3.85
N LEU A 661 18.70 14.27 -3.46
CA LEU A 661 19.09 14.19 -2.04
C LEU A 661 18.52 15.36 -1.22
N GLN A 662 18.56 16.58 -1.76
CA GLN A 662 17.96 17.78 -1.14
C GLN A 662 16.44 17.64 -1.02
N LEU A 663 15.76 17.14 -2.07
CA LEU A 663 14.33 16.88 -2.05
C LEU A 663 13.98 15.91 -0.90
N LYS A 664 14.68 14.78 -0.83
CA LYS A 664 14.44 13.75 0.19
C LYS A 664 14.77 14.24 1.59
N GLN A 665 15.84 15.03 1.76
CA GLN A 665 16.20 15.67 3.02
C GLN A 665 15.06 16.56 3.54
N HIS A 666 14.55 17.49 2.73
CA HIS A 666 13.43 18.35 3.14
C HIS A 666 12.12 17.57 3.34
N PHE A 667 11.87 16.54 2.52
CA PHE A 667 10.69 15.68 2.66
C PHE A 667 10.68 14.90 3.98
N TYR A 668 11.80 14.28 4.36
CA TYR A 668 11.89 13.56 5.64
C TYR A 668 12.00 14.49 6.85
N MET A 669 12.55 15.70 6.67
CA MET A 669 12.50 16.74 7.69
C MET A 669 11.04 17.16 7.98
N ALA A 670 10.21 17.29 6.94
CA ALA A 670 8.77 17.55 7.11
C ALA A 670 8.07 16.40 7.86
N TYR A 671 8.40 15.14 7.57
CA TYR A 671 7.93 13.99 8.35
C TYR A 671 8.34 14.09 9.83
N ALA A 672 9.60 14.43 10.10
CA ALA A 672 10.12 14.55 11.46
C ALA A 672 9.34 15.60 12.26
N TYR A 673 9.20 16.81 11.72
CA TYR A 673 8.43 17.89 12.37
C TYR A 673 6.94 17.56 12.53
N CYS A 674 6.34 16.81 11.59
CA CYS A 674 4.95 16.41 11.67
C CYS A 674 4.71 15.45 12.85
N TYR A 675 5.48 14.37 12.94
CA TYR A 675 5.35 13.39 14.03
C TYR A 675 5.89 13.93 15.37
N HIS A 676 6.85 14.86 15.33
CA HIS A 676 7.25 15.60 16.52
C HIS A 676 6.11 16.49 17.04
N GLY A 677 5.39 17.19 16.15
CA GLY A 677 4.19 17.94 16.50
C GLY A 677 3.12 17.06 17.15
N GLN A 678 2.87 15.85 16.62
CA GLN A 678 1.98 14.88 17.27
C GLN A 678 2.47 14.44 18.66
N THR A 679 3.78 14.30 18.83
CA THR A 679 4.38 13.97 20.14
C THR A 679 4.19 15.10 21.14
N LEU A 680 4.41 16.35 20.72
CA LEU A 680 4.21 17.53 21.55
C LEU A 680 2.74 17.71 21.93
N LEU A 681 1.83 17.48 20.98
CA LEU A 681 0.39 17.52 21.24
C LEU A 681 -0.03 16.48 22.29
N ALA A 682 0.49 15.25 22.17
CA ALA A 682 0.23 14.20 23.15
C ALA A 682 0.86 14.46 24.53
N GLY A 683 1.77 15.42 24.64
CA GLY A 683 2.34 15.91 25.89
C GLY A 683 1.78 17.27 26.31
N ASP A 684 0.57 17.62 25.85
CA ASP A 684 -0.17 18.85 26.13
C ASP A 684 0.51 20.15 25.69
N LYS A 685 1.58 20.09 24.90
CA LYS A 685 2.33 21.26 24.41
C LYS A 685 1.80 21.76 23.07
N CYS A 686 0.53 22.13 23.03
CA CYS A 686 -0.16 22.46 21.78
C CYS A 686 0.44 23.64 20.99
N GLY A 687 0.86 24.72 21.66
CA GLY A 687 1.52 25.86 21.01
C GLY A 687 2.84 25.49 20.31
N GLU A 688 3.66 24.65 20.96
CA GLU A 688 4.89 24.11 20.37
C GLU A 688 4.56 23.14 19.21
N ALA A 689 3.51 22.33 19.35
CA ALA A 689 3.05 21.41 18.30
C ALA A 689 2.63 22.15 17.02
N ILE A 690 1.88 23.25 17.14
CA ILE A 690 1.52 24.14 16.02
C ILE A 690 2.79 24.65 15.34
N ARG A 691 3.74 25.17 16.12
CA ARG A 691 4.97 25.74 15.54
C ARG A 691 5.83 24.69 14.84
N SER A 692 5.88 23.47 15.37
CA SER A 692 6.50 22.30 14.73
C SER A 692 5.85 22.00 13.39
N LEU A 693 4.50 21.96 13.33
CA LEU A 693 3.76 21.65 12.11
C LEU A 693 3.84 22.77 11.05
N GLN A 694 3.92 24.03 11.45
CA GLN A 694 4.24 25.14 10.55
C GLN A 694 5.63 24.98 9.91
N GLU A 695 6.61 24.45 10.66
CA GLU A 695 7.94 24.16 10.11
C GLU A 695 7.90 22.94 9.17
N ALA A 696 7.06 21.94 9.47
CA ALA A 696 6.79 20.83 8.57
C ALA A 696 6.22 21.30 7.23
N GLU A 697 5.25 22.22 7.23
CA GLU A 697 4.66 22.81 6.03
C GLU A 697 5.69 23.56 5.19
N LYS A 698 6.56 24.37 5.81
CA LYS A 698 7.67 25.03 5.11
C LYS A 698 8.64 24.04 4.47
N CYS A 699 9.02 23.00 5.19
CA CYS A 699 9.89 21.94 4.66
C CYS A 699 9.22 21.22 3.47
N TYR A 700 7.92 20.94 3.57
CA TYR A 700 7.14 20.31 2.51
C TYR A 700 7.06 21.19 1.25
N ALA A 701 6.77 22.48 1.40
CA ALA A 701 6.75 23.44 0.30
C ALA A 701 8.14 23.56 -0.38
N ARG A 702 9.23 23.51 0.40
CA ARG A 702 10.58 23.49 -0.16
C ARG A 702 10.86 22.20 -0.92
N ALA A 703 10.41 21.04 -0.41
CA ALA A 703 10.52 19.77 -1.12
C ALA A 703 9.73 19.80 -2.44
N GLU A 704 8.56 20.44 -2.48
CA GLU A 704 7.75 20.58 -3.70
C GLU A 704 8.44 21.46 -4.75
N ALA A 705 9.08 22.55 -4.33
CA ALA A 705 9.90 23.37 -5.23
C ALA A 705 11.07 22.54 -5.81
N LEU A 706 11.74 21.75 -4.97
CA LEU A 706 12.83 20.86 -5.40
C LEU A 706 12.37 19.76 -6.36
N CYS A 707 11.12 19.29 -6.27
CA CYS A 707 10.53 18.39 -7.28
C CYS A 707 10.54 19.02 -8.69
N LYS A 708 10.17 20.31 -8.78
CA LYS A 708 10.18 21.07 -10.05
C LYS A 708 11.61 21.30 -10.54
N GLU A 709 12.52 21.69 -9.64
CA GLU A 709 13.94 21.89 -9.96
C GLU A 709 14.61 20.58 -10.45
N TYR A 710 14.36 19.45 -9.78
CA TYR A 710 14.87 18.13 -10.18
C TYR A 710 14.44 17.76 -11.60
N ARG A 711 13.17 18.02 -11.96
CA ARG A 711 12.63 17.74 -13.30
C ARG A 711 13.31 18.55 -14.40
N GLN A 712 13.66 19.80 -14.11
CA GLN A 712 14.31 20.71 -15.05
C GLN A 712 15.83 20.48 -15.14
N THR A 713 16.42 19.86 -14.12
CA THR A 713 17.86 19.61 -14.06
C THR A 713 18.25 18.46 -14.98
N LYS A 714 19.13 18.73 -15.94
CA LYS A 714 19.78 17.69 -16.76
C LYS A 714 20.82 16.95 -15.92
N GLY A 715 20.97 15.65 -16.17
CA GLY A 715 21.93 14.81 -15.48
C GLY A 715 21.58 13.33 -15.60
N PRO A 716 22.44 12.45 -15.04
CA PRO A 716 22.28 11.00 -15.13
C PRO A 716 20.95 10.51 -14.56
N GLY A 717 20.43 9.41 -15.09
CA GLY A 717 19.19 8.77 -14.62
C GLY A 717 17.89 9.31 -15.23
N THR A 718 16.81 8.56 -15.09
CA THR A 718 15.50 8.88 -15.66
C THR A 718 14.85 10.07 -14.97
N THR A 719 14.23 10.95 -15.77
CA THR A 719 13.47 12.09 -15.23
C THR A 719 12.09 11.60 -14.77
N ALA A 720 11.81 11.77 -13.48
CA ALA A 720 10.54 11.42 -12.85
C ALA A 720 9.78 12.68 -12.41
N LYS A 721 8.51 12.51 -12.06
CA LYS A 721 7.65 13.58 -11.52
C LYS A 721 7.24 13.28 -10.07
N PRO A 722 8.15 13.47 -9.10
CA PRO A 722 7.94 13.04 -7.73
C PRO A 722 6.78 13.73 -7.00
N SER A 723 6.45 14.97 -7.36
CA SER A 723 5.32 15.71 -6.76
C SER A 723 3.94 15.12 -7.09
N GLU A 724 3.83 14.39 -8.20
CA GLU A 724 2.59 13.73 -8.62
C GLU A 724 2.45 12.33 -7.98
N GLN A 725 3.50 11.84 -7.31
CA GLN A 725 3.49 10.50 -6.73
C GLN A 725 2.82 10.45 -5.36
N LEU A 726 2.15 9.32 -5.10
CA LEU A 726 1.30 9.12 -3.94
C LEU A 726 2.01 9.31 -2.59
N PHE A 727 3.30 8.93 -2.50
CA PHE A 727 4.08 9.12 -1.27
C PHE A 727 4.23 10.61 -0.92
N PHE A 728 4.31 11.48 -1.93
CA PHE A 728 4.47 12.92 -1.76
C PHE A 728 3.16 13.59 -1.35
N ILE A 729 2.04 13.23 -2.00
CA ILE A 729 0.70 13.79 -1.74
C ILE A 729 0.21 13.43 -0.32
N LYS A 730 0.47 12.19 0.13
CA LYS A 730 0.06 11.71 1.46
C LYS A 730 0.61 12.55 2.60
N LEU A 731 1.89 12.92 2.54
CA LEU A 731 2.51 13.73 3.59
C LEU A 731 1.88 15.12 3.67
N GLY A 732 1.59 15.75 2.52
CA GLY A 732 0.94 17.06 2.48
C GLY A 732 -0.43 17.05 3.18
N GLY A 733 -1.24 16.03 2.91
CA GLY A 733 -2.52 15.84 3.60
C GLY A 733 -2.37 15.60 5.11
N LEU A 734 -1.39 14.79 5.52
CA LEU A 734 -1.12 14.51 6.94
C LEU A 734 -0.70 15.77 7.71
N ILE A 735 0.20 16.58 7.16
CA ILE A 735 0.67 17.83 7.77
C ILE A 735 -0.51 18.79 7.94
N LYS A 736 -1.27 19.03 6.87
CA LYS A 736 -2.41 19.94 6.88
C LYS A 736 -3.45 19.54 7.93
N ASN A 737 -3.87 18.27 7.92
CA ASN A 737 -4.88 17.76 8.85
C ASN A 737 -4.41 17.83 10.31
N THR A 738 -3.14 17.53 10.56
CA THR A 738 -2.57 17.58 11.91
C THR A 738 -2.42 19.02 12.38
N LEU A 739 -2.02 19.96 11.51
CA LEU A 739 -1.91 21.37 11.83
C LEU A 739 -3.27 21.97 12.17
N GLU A 740 -4.29 21.72 11.35
CA GLU A 740 -5.66 22.17 11.60
C GLU A 740 -6.19 21.59 12.92
N LYS A 741 -5.89 20.32 13.22
CA LYS A 741 -6.22 19.71 14.52
C LYS A 741 -5.57 20.46 15.68
N CYS A 742 -4.27 20.71 15.63
CA CYS A 742 -3.57 21.43 16.70
C CYS A 742 -4.08 22.87 16.86
N GLN A 743 -4.37 23.57 15.75
CA GLN A 743 -4.94 24.92 15.80
C GLN A 743 -6.32 24.95 16.45
N ARG A 744 -7.19 23.98 16.13
CA ARG A 744 -8.49 23.83 16.80
C ARG A 744 -8.31 23.56 18.29
N GLU A 745 -7.52 22.55 18.65
CA GLU A 745 -7.30 22.21 20.06
C GLU A 745 -6.67 23.37 20.84
N ASN A 746 -5.75 24.13 20.24
CA ASN A 746 -5.20 25.31 20.90
C ASN A 746 -6.22 26.46 21.04
N GLY A 747 -7.16 26.57 20.10
CA GLY A 747 -8.23 27.58 20.13
C GLY A 747 -9.38 27.25 21.09
N PHE A 748 -9.54 25.99 21.49
CA PHE A 748 -10.63 25.55 22.38
C PHE A 748 -10.16 25.09 23.77
N ILE A 749 -8.98 24.47 23.85
CA ILE A 749 -8.53 23.72 25.04
C ILE A 749 -7.33 24.42 25.69
N TYR A 750 -6.23 24.54 24.96
CA TYR A 750 -4.94 24.87 25.57
C TYR A 750 -4.66 26.38 25.66
N PHE A 751 -5.09 27.16 24.66
CA PHE A 751 -4.79 28.61 24.54
C PHE A 751 -3.29 28.93 24.67
N HIS A 752 -2.41 28.00 24.32
CA HIS A 752 -0.98 28.16 24.41
C HIS A 752 -0.48 29.17 23.38
N LYS A 753 0.48 30.01 23.78
CA LYS A 753 1.17 30.88 22.82
C LYS A 753 1.99 30.02 21.87
N VAL A 754 1.85 30.26 20.58
CA VAL A 754 2.69 29.64 19.55
C VAL A 754 4.08 30.28 19.61
N PRO A 755 5.16 29.51 19.85
CA PRO A 755 6.52 30.05 19.86
C PRO A 755 6.90 30.67 18.52
N ALA A 756 7.75 31.71 18.53
CA ALA A 756 8.23 32.32 17.29
C ALA A 756 9.23 31.41 16.54
N GLU A 757 10.09 30.73 17.29
CA GLU A 757 11.13 29.85 16.76
C GLU A 757 10.66 28.40 16.67
N ALA A 758 11.15 27.69 15.65
CA ALA A 758 10.87 26.26 15.50
C ALA A 758 11.58 25.45 16.59
N PRO A 759 10.99 24.34 17.08
CA PRO A 759 11.65 23.47 18.02
C PRO A 759 12.93 22.87 17.40
N THR A 760 14.05 22.94 18.12
CA THR A 760 15.28 22.27 17.69
C THR A 760 15.12 20.76 17.86
N LEU A 761 15.20 20.01 16.76
CA LEU A 761 15.08 18.56 16.78
C LEU A 761 16.40 17.92 17.23
N GLU A 762 16.47 17.45 18.46
CA GLU A 762 17.57 16.60 18.97
C GLU A 762 17.11 15.14 19.13
N LEU A 763 16.42 14.62 18.11
CA LEU A 763 15.86 13.28 18.15
C LEU A 763 16.93 12.25 17.80
N LYS A 764 17.08 11.21 18.64
CA LYS A 764 17.92 10.04 18.35
C LYS A 764 17.07 8.80 18.30
N ALA A 765 17.16 8.05 17.20
CA ALA A 765 16.45 6.79 17.08
C ALA A 765 17.15 5.72 17.93
N SER A 766 16.45 5.15 18.91
CA SER A 766 16.96 4.07 19.77
C SER A 766 16.81 2.67 19.17
N TYR A 767 16.00 2.53 18.11
CA TYR A 767 15.73 1.26 17.43
C TYR A 767 15.39 1.51 15.95
N GLY A 768 15.73 0.57 15.07
CA GLY A 768 15.33 0.59 13.65
C GLY A 768 16.28 1.31 12.68
N LEU A 769 17.48 1.71 13.10
CA LEU A 769 18.49 2.26 12.18
C LEU A 769 18.95 1.19 11.18
N ALA A 770 19.09 1.59 9.92
CA ALA A 770 19.46 0.70 8.83
C ALA A 770 20.99 0.50 8.78
N GLU A 771 21.48 -0.56 9.41
CA GLU A 771 22.91 -0.90 9.41
C GLU A 771 23.33 -1.72 8.18
N PRO A 772 24.43 -1.38 7.49
CA PRO A 772 24.92 -2.15 6.35
C PRO A 772 25.16 -3.64 6.69
N VAL A 773 24.91 -4.53 5.73
CA VAL A 773 25.23 -5.96 5.90
C VAL A 773 26.68 -6.17 5.48
N PRO A 774 27.59 -6.68 6.33
CA PRO A 774 28.97 -6.93 5.94
C PRO A 774 29.06 -7.79 4.68
N PHE A 775 29.88 -7.34 3.73
CA PHE A 775 30.14 -8.06 2.48
C PHE A 775 31.53 -8.69 2.52
N GLU A 776 31.59 -9.96 2.13
CA GLU A 776 32.83 -10.71 1.97
C GLU A 776 32.85 -11.33 0.57
N LEU A 777 34.04 -11.36 -0.03
CA LEU A 777 34.25 -12.04 -1.30
C LEU A 777 34.12 -13.57 -1.12
N PRO A 778 33.68 -14.29 -2.17
CA PRO A 778 33.62 -15.74 -2.11
C PRO A 778 35.02 -16.35 -1.92
N PRO A 779 35.12 -17.59 -1.40
CA PRO A 779 36.39 -18.30 -1.38
C PRO A 779 36.95 -18.50 -2.81
N LEU A 780 38.26 -18.68 -2.91
CA LEU A 780 38.92 -19.02 -4.17
C LEU A 780 38.32 -20.29 -4.77
N SER A 781 38.17 -20.30 -6.10
CA SER A 781 37.70 -21.48 -6.82
C SER A 781 38.69 -22.64 -6.63
N GLU A 782 38.18 -23.86 -6.47
CA GLU A 782 38.99 -25.08 -6.38
C GLU A 782 39.92 -25.28 -7.61
N GLN A 783 39.59 -24.64 -8.73
CA GLN A 783 40.43 -24.65 -9.93
C GLN A 783 41.72 -23.81 -9.77
N CYS A 784 41.76 -22.90 -8.80
CA CYS A 784 42.85 -21.96 -8.60
C CYS A 784 43.94 -22.52 -7.68
N THR A 785 44.69 -23.51 -8.18
CA THR A 785 45.81 -24.11 -7.43
C THR A 785 47.17 -23.51 -7.82
N PRO A 786 48.16 -23.50 -6.92
CA PRO A 786 49.51 -23.03 -7.23
C PRO A 786 50.13 -23.73 -8.45
N GLU A 787 49.86 -25.03 -8.62
CA GLU A 787 50.38 -25.84 -9.72
C GLU A 787 49.84 -25.36 -11.08
N VAL A 788 48.55 -25.05 -11.16
CA VAL A 788 47.94 -24.54 -12.39
C VAL A 788 48.47 -23.14 -12.69
N TYR A 789 48.61 -22.27 -11.68
CA TYR A 789 49.11 -20.91 -11.86
C TYR A 789 50.61 -20.82 -12.18
N ALA A 790 51.39 -21.84 -11.82
CA ALA A 790 52.77 -21.99 -12.27
C ALA A 790 52.87 -22.14 -13.80
N THR A 791 51.84 -22.71 -14.45
CA THR A 791 51.81 -22.93 -15.92
C THR A 791 51.48 -21.68 -16.73
N PHE A 792 51.13 -20.55 -16.08
CA PHE A 792 51.02 -19.26 -16.78
C PHE A 792 52.42 -18.65 -16.97
N ASP A 793 52.88 -18.61 -18.22
CA ASP A 793 54.20 -18.12 -18.61
C ASP A 793 54.10 -16.78 -19.34
N LEU A 794 54.33 -15.69 -18.61
CA LEU A 794 54.27 -14.32 -19.15
C LEU A 794 55.32 -14.06 -20.24
N THR A 795 56.35 -14.90 -20.37
CA THR A 795 57.38 -14.75 -21.42
C THR A 795 56.91 -15.25 -22.80
N ARG A 796 55.81 -16.01 -22.84
CA ARG A 796 55.23 -16.59 -24.06
C ARG A 796 54.12 -15.75 -24.70
N GLY A 797 53.80 -14.59 -24.13
CA GLY A 797 52.80 -13.68 -24.68
C GLY A 797 53.18 -13.14 -26.07
N ALA A 798 52.18 -12.79 -26.88
CA ALA A 798 52.34 -12.36 -28.26
C ALA A 798 53.43 -11.29 -28.43
N LYS A 799 54.53 -11.66 -29.11
CA LYS A 799 55.46 -10.69 -29.71
C LYS A 799 54.71 -9.93 -30.81
N ASN A 800 54.42 -8.66 -30.57
CA ASN A 800 54.02 -7.65 -31.55
C ASN A 800 52.97 -8.08 -32.59
N ASP A 801 51.68 -7.97 -32.26
CA ASP A 801 50.70 -7.66 -33.28
C ASP A 801 50.67 -6.14 -33.49
N LYS A 802 51.21 -5.69 -34.63
CA LYS A 802 51.06 -4.33 -35.17
C LYS A 802 49.64 -4.09 -35.71
N ALA A 803 48.63 -4.70 -35.12
CA ALA A 803 47.24 -4.32 -35.35
C ALA A 803 46.90 -3.26 -34.31
N LYS A 804 46.67 -2.01 -34.75
CA LYS A 804 45.99 -1.02 -33.90
C LYS A 804 44.74 -1.71 -33.33
N PRO A 805 44.56 -1.81 -32.01
CA PRO A 805 43.31 -2.32 -31.48
C PRO A 805 42.21 -1.44 -32.06
N LYS A 806 41.26 -2.04 -32.81
CA LYS A 806 40.01 -1.35 -33.10
C LYS A 806 39.48 -0.94 -31.74
N GLU A 807 39.33 0.36 -31.48
CA GLU A 807 38.64 0.84 -30.29
C GLU A 807 37.21 0.31 -30.36
N GLU A 808 36.97 -0.83 -29.74
CA GLU A 808 35.60 -1.28 -29.52
C GLU A 808 34.95 -0.26 -28.58
N GLU A 809 33.98 0.44 -29.13
CA GLU A 809 33.19 1.45 -28.44
C GLU A 809 32.43 0.79 -27.28
N VAL A 810 32.59 1.30 -26.06
CA VAL A 810 31.87 0.79 -24.89
C VAL A 810 30.42 1.21 -25.03
N LYS A 811 29.57 0.28 -25.44
CA LYS A 811 28.15 0.53 -25.61
C LYS A 811 27.48 0.72 -24.24
N PRO A 812 26.63 1.74 -24.07
CA PRO A 812 25.86 1.90 -22.85
C PRO A 812 25.02 0.66 -22.55
N VAL A 813 24.87 0.32 -21.27
CA VAL A 813 23.99 -0.77 -20.86
C VAL A 813 22.55 -0.41 -21.23
N LYS A 814 21.88 -1.28 -22.00
CA LYS A 814 20.46 -1.13 -22.30
C LYS A 814 19.66 -1.58 -21.09
N GLU A 815 19.45 -0.65 -20.15
CA GLU A 815 18.68 -0.93 -18.96
C GLU A 815 17.22 -1.26 -19.30
N PRO A 816 16.60 -2.25 -18.64
CA PRO A 816 15.15 -2.41 -18.72
C PRO A 816 14.49 -1.12 -18.23
N ASP A 817 13.46 -0.66 -18.94
CA ASP A 817 12.76 0.59 -18.62
C ASP A 817 12.36 0.58 -17.13
N LEU A 818 13.09 1.32 -16.29
CA LEU A 818 12.67 1.73 -14.95
C LEU A 818 11.61 2.82 -15.07
N LYS A 819 10.73 2.72 -16.08
CA LYS A 819 9.52 3.52 -16.10
C LYS A 819 8.84 3.17 -14.77
N PRO A 820 8.54 4.16 -13.91
CA PRO A 820 7.38 3.98 -13.05
C PRO A 820 6.30 3.43 -13.98
N GLN A 821 5.62 2.34 -13.60
CA GLN A 821 4.36 2.01 -14.28
C GLN A 821 3.68 3.35 -14.53
N LYS A 822 3.40 3.67 -15.80
CA LYS A 822 2.76 4.95 -16.14
C LYS A 822 1.69 5.11 -15.08
N ASP A 823 1.80 6.17 -14.29
CA ASP A 823 0.67 6.69 -13.56
C ASP A 823 -0.35 7.03 -14.65
N THR A 824 -1.08 6.02 -15.09
CA THR A 824 -2.50 6.18 -15.32
C THR A 824 -3.13 6.12 -13.93
N GLY A 825 -2.73 7.07 -13.06
CA GLY A 825 -3.75 7.77 -12.33
C GLY A 825 -4.79 8.21 -13.35
N CYS A 826 -6.04 8.39 -12.94
CA CYS A 826 -6.85 9.34 -13.69
C CYS A 826 -6.04 10.63 -13.73
N SER A 827 -5.36 10.87 -14.85
CA SER A 827 -4.99 12.21 -15.22
C SER A 827 -6.31 12.94 -15.26
N ILE A 828 -6.50 13.80 -14.27
CA ILE A 828 -7.28 15.01 -14.44
C ILE A 828 -6.54 15.76 -15.56
N SER A 829 -6.93 15.45 -16.80
CA SER A 829 -6.86 16.37 -17.92
C SER A 829 -8.28 16.81 -18.18
#